data_AF-A0A1B8DWU1-F1
#
_entry.id   AF-A0A1B8DWU1-F1
#
_cell.length_a   1.000
_cell.length_b   1.000
_cell.length_c   1.000
_cell.angle_alpha   90.00
_cell.angle_beta   90.00
_cell.angle_gamma   90.00
#
_symmetry.space_group_name_H-M   'P 1'
#
loop_
_entity.id
_entity.type
_entity.pdbx_description
1 polymer ?
#
loop_
_entity_poly.entity_id
_entity_poly.type
_entity_poly.pdbx_seq_one_letter_code
_entity_poly.pdbx_strand_id
1 'polypeptide(L)'
;MAVVERHIQDESLAEYLEPHFGYPSRTRPCVNDVGSCEYLDNVYWMHDVSMLYSYIMWGVILGILAVWTTLRLINPSRRASVPKAELEAQATAYPRSAYYRAWRSVVATKQRYLLPEAFTSIFGRVTRIQILILAIMLGYLLVFSLVAIVYKTYITPVKGTNLFNTRTGMAGFSDRIGILAYALTPLSVLLSSRESMLSVLTGISYQHFNFLHRWVGRIIFVQSFLHTLAWTIVEGKLYQPQPSVYQTFIAEPYIIWGCFAMLFITFLYVFSLRRVIQWTGYEFFKKSHYVVASLYIGACWGHWDKLYFWMLASLIVVLLDLGLRILGVGLNHIGYTKSGSIGFTPAPATLRTFGTGPDTAIRIDFSHPSPSWKAGQHYYLCFPGLSIWQSHPFTPSSLPSAAGSTPHHTYIIRALSGETSRLATLAREVEGGTTPVILTGPYGAPLTTGTPNLLAVAGGTGISFALPLVIEAGGSEAHKAGLVQLVWIVRRARDLAWVKEELGVLRAKAAEGRVEVRVFVTREAGPVEGEAEEDEVEVVEESKEVEVEKEVAVIDMDNENPENTEASLDVSALAEESRGFSVTYLGGTHPDLSTVVEDYIERSPASGGRIQVMASGPAGIGSALRSAVAKCNDGKKVGRGEEKSDVGLYWDDRFL
;
A
#
# COMPACT_ATOMS: atom_id res chain seq x y z
N MET A 1 -1.09 39.59 31.55
CA MET A 1 0.16 39.25 32.28
C MET A 1 0.89 38.23 31.45
N ALA A 2 2.11 38.53 30.99
CA ALA A 2 2.93 37.53 30.34
C ALA A 2 3.28 36.47 31.39
N VAL A 3 2.94 35.20 31.13
CA VAL A 3 3.41 34.09 31.94
C VAL A 3 4.93 34.04 31.71
N VAL A 4 5.70 34.41 32.73
CA VAL A 4 7.16 34.22 32.70
C VAL A 4 7.40 32.73 32.63
N GLU A 5 8.04 32.24 31.55
CA GLU A 5 8.34 30.81 31.37
C GLU A 5 9.09 30.30 32.60
N ARG A 6 8.53 29.26 33.24
CA ARG A 6 9.08 28.78 34.51
C ARG A 6 10.18 27.76 34.21
N HIS A 7 11.32 28.25 33.74
CA HIS A 7 12.49 27.40 33.63
C HIS A 7 13.11 27.18 35.02
N ILE A 8 13.57 25.97 35.30
CA ILE A 8 14.34 25.66 36.52
C ILE A 8 15.64 26.48 36.61
N GLN A 9 16.07 27.05 35.49
CA GLN A 9 17.20 27.94 35.39
C GLN A 9 16.75 29.40 35.40
N ASP A 10 17.55 30.25 36.01
CA ASP A 10 17.39 31.71 35.98
C ASP A 10 18.44 32.28 35.03
N GLU A 11 18.02 32.76 33.86
CA GLU A 11 18.92 33.33 32.85
C GLU A 11 19.57 34.64 33.32
N SER A 12 18.95 35.36 34.25
CA SER A 12 19.53 36.62 34.77
C SER A 12 20.77 36.40 35.63
N LEU A 13 20.95 35.18 36.13
CA LEU A 13 22.09 34.76 36.96
C LEU A 13 23.14 33.99 36.15
N ALA A 14 22.97 33.87 34.83
CA ALA A 14 23.90 33.17 33.96
C ALA A 14 25.14 34.04 33.67
N GLU A 15 26.33 33.46 33.85
CA GLU A 15 27.57 34.05 33.35
C GLU A 15 27.69 33.84 31.84
N TYR A 16 27.29 32.66 31.36
CA TYR A 16 27.15 32.34 29.94
C TYR A 16 26.06 31.29 29.69
N LEU A 17 25.61 31.21 28.44
CA LEU A 17 24.64 30.21 27.97
C LEU A 17 25.36 29.15 27.13
N GLU A 18 25.32 27.90 27.58
CA GLU A 18 25.83 26.73 26.87
C GLU A 18 24.74 26.24 25.89
N PRO A 19 24.96 26.29 24.57
CA PRO A 19 23.94 25.94 23.58
C PRO A 19 23.76 24.43 23.44
N HIS A 20 22.50 23.98 23.36
CA HIS A 20 22.13 22.58 23.09
C HIS A 20 21.16 22.52 21.91
N PHE A 21 21.50 21.75 20.89
CA PHE A 21 20.67 21.72 19.68
C PHE A 21 19.34 21.01 19.93
N GLY A 22 18.22 21.61 19.52
CA GLY A 22 16.89 21.03 19.73
C GLY A 22 16.34 21.18 21.15
N TYR A 23 17.01 21.95 22.02
CA TYR A 23 16.60 22.26 23.41
C TYR A 23 16.88 23.73 23.74
N PRO A 24 16.28 24.29 24.81
CA PRO A 24 16.74 25.54 25.40
C PRO A 24 18.23 25.48 25.78
N SER A 25 18.92 26.63 25.72
CA SER A 25 20.30 26.74 26.19
C SER A 25 20.40 26.50 27.70
N ARG A 26 21.57 26.09 28.17
CA ARG A 26 21.83 25.82 29.58
C ARG A 26 22.53 27.02 30.23
N THR A 27 22.02 27.48 31.36
CA THR A 27 22.70 28.54 32.15
C THR A 27 23.91 27.99 32.92
N ARG A 28 25.04 28.71 32.87
CA ARG A 28 26.28 28.37 33.58
C ARG A 28 26.87 29.61 34.28
N PRO A 29 27.47 29.46 35.48
CA PRO A 29 27.43 28.26 36.35
C PRO A 29 26.02 28.00 36.90
N CYS A 30 25.74 26.77 37.31
CA CYS A 30 24.45 26.45 37.93
C CYS A 30 24.43 26.97 39.37
N VAL A 31 23.48 27.86 39.67
CA VAL A 31 23.34 28.54 40.98
C VAL A 31 22.26 27.91 41.88
N ASN A 32 21.70 26.76 41.48
CA ASN A 32 20.73 26.01 42.29
C ASN A 32 21.44 25.07 43.29
N ASP A 33 20.68 24.30 44.06
CA ASP A 33 21.24 23.28 44.94
C ASP A 33 21.98 22.18 44.15
N VAL A 34 22.92 21.50 44.80
CA VAL A 34 23.77 20.46 44.19
C VAL A 34 22.96 19.39 43.47
N GLY A 35 21.84 18.95 44.06
CA GLY A 35 20.97 17.94 43.48
C GLY A 35 20.25 18.42 42.22
N SER A 36 19.77 19.66 42.23
CA SER A 36 19.17 20.30 41.05
C SER A 36 20.19 20.51 39.93
N CYS A 37 21.41 20.92 40.25
CA CYS A 37 22.46 21.12 39.26
C CYS A 37 22.91 19.80 38.62
N GLU A 38 23.13 18.76 39.44
CA GLU A 38 23.47 17.42 38.94
C GLU A 38 22.32 16.84 38.07
N TYR A 39 21.07 17.02 38.50
CA TYR A 39 19.91 16.62 37.69
C TYR A 39 19.91 17.34 36.33
N LEU A 40 20.14 18.65 36.31
CA LEU A 40 20.22 19.43 35.07
C LEU A 40 21.38 18.96 34.19
N ASP A 41 22.55 18.64 34.76
CA ASP A 41 23.69 18.08 33.99
C ASP A 41 23.26 16.81 33.25
N ASN A 42 22.53 15.94 33.93
CA ASN A 42 22.03 14.71 33.35
C ASN A 42 20.90 14.93 32.32
N VAL A 43 19.95 15.84 32.55
CA VAL A 43 18.86 16.11 31.60
C VAL A 43 19.39 16.60 30.26
N TYR A 44 20.27 17.60 30.29
CA TYR A 44 20.87 18.15 29.08
C TYR A 44 21.75 17.13 28.36
N TRP A 45 22.55 16.36 29.10
CA TRP A 45 23.33 15.27 28.52
C TRP A 45 22.43 14.20 27.87
N MET A 46 21.36 13.77 28.55
CA MET A 46 20.40 12.82 27.98
C MET A 46 19.72 13.39 26.72
N HIS A 47 19.40 14.68 26.69
CA HIS A 47 18.87 15.36 25.50
C HIS A 47 19.87 15.32 24.34
N ASP A 48 21.14 15.67 24.56
CA ASP A 48 22.15 15.66 23.50
C ASP A 48 22.34 14.25 22.91
N VAL A 49 22.35 13.24 23.77
CA VAL A 49 22.37 11.84 23.33
C VAL A 49 21.09 11.49 22.57
N SER A 50 19.94 12.06 22.92
CA SER A 50 18.65 11.83 22.24
C SER A 50 18.67 12.37 20.82
N MET A 51 19.21 13.55 20.66
CA MET A 51 19.46 14.16 19.36
C MET A 51 20.42 13.30 18.54
N LEU A 52 21.55 12.88 19.12
CA LEU A 52 22.48 11.97 18.44
C LEU A 52 21.81 10.68 17.96
N TYR A 53 20.96 10.06 18.79
CA TYR A 53 20.24 8.84 18.42
C TYR A 53 19.27 9.05 17.27
N SER A 54 18.58 10.21 17.23
CA SER A 54 17.72 10.57 16.10
C SER A 54 18.50 10.72 14.79
N TYR A 55 19.71 11.27 14.85
CA TYR A 55 20.59 11.39 13.68
C TYR A 55 21.18 10.05 13.24
N ILE A 56 21.61 9.22 14.19
CA ILE A 56 22.07 7.86 13.90
C ILE A 56 20.96 7.07 13.21
N MET A 57 19.72 7.17 13.69
CA MET A 57 18.57 6.51 13.07
C MET A 57 18.42 6.90 11.59
N TRP A 58 18.45 8.20 11.28
CA TRP A 58 18.38 8.66 9.89
C TRP A 58 19.64 8.29 9.08
N GLY A 59 20.82 8.32 9.68
CA GLY A 59 22.06 7.84 9.05
C GLY A 59 21.98 6.37 8.66
N VAL A 60 21.41 5.52 9.52
CA VAL A 60 21.17 4.09 9.22
C VAL A 60 20.15 3.94 8.09
N ILE A 61 19.03 4.66 8.14
CA ILE A 61 17.99 4.60 7.09
C ILE A 61 18.59 5.00 5.73
N LEU A 62 19.26 6.15 5.66
CA LEU A 62 19.88 6.65 4.43
C LEU A 62 21.00 5.73 3.95
N GLY A 63 21.79 5.15 4.87
CA GLY A 63 22.80 4.15 4.54
C GLY A 63 22.22 2.88 3.92
N ILE A 64 21.12 2.36 4.47
CA ILE A 64 20.41 1.19 3.90
C ILE A 64 19.90 1.52 2.49
N LEU A 65 19.30 2.71 2.31
CA LEU A 65 18.81 3.15 1.00
C LEU A 65 19.94 3.34 -0.01
N ALA A 66 21.07 3.89 0.40
CA ALA A 66 22.25 4.06 -0.44
C ALA A 66 22.79 2.70 -0.90
N VAL A 67 23.03 1.77 0.02
CA VAL A 67 23.49 0.40 -0.31
C VAL A 67 22.51 -0.29 -1.26
N TRP A 68 21.21 -0.21 -0.98
CA TRP A 68 20.19 -0.81 -1.85
C TRP A 68 20.19 -0.21 -3.26
N THR A 69 20.25 1.11 -3.35
CA THR A 69 20.26 1.83 -4.62
C THR A 69 21.52 1.46 -5.42
N THR A 70 22.69 1.44 -4.78
CA THR A 70 23.95 1.02 -5.40
C THR A 70 23.87 -0.43 -5.90
N LEU A 71 23.37 -1.36 -5.08
CA LEU A 71 23.19 -2.76 -5.50
C LEU A 71 22.24 -2.89 -6.70
N ARG A 72 21.18 -2.10 -6.74
CA ARG A 72 20.23 -2.06 -7.86
C ARG A 72 20.86 -1.49 -9.14
N LEU A 73 21.68 -0.45 -9.02
CA LEU A 73 22.37 0.17 -10.16
C LEU A 73 23.50 -0.70 -10.71
N ILE A 74 24.21 -1.43 -9.84
CA ILE A 74 25.31 -2.35 -10.24
C ILE A 74 24.77 -3.68 -10.76
N ASN A 75 23.62 -4.13 -10.24
CA ASN A 75 22.92 -5.32 -10.68
C ASN A 75 21.63 -4.92 -11.42
N PRO A 76 21.71 -4.13 -12.52
CA PRO A 76 20.56 -3.96 -13.36
C PRO A 76 20.21 -5.38 -13.78
N SER A 77 18.95 -5.78 -13.63
CA SER A 77 18.43 -7.07 -14.05
C SER A 77 18.85 -7.33 -15.50
N ARG A 78 20.07 -7.84 -15.69
CA ARG A 78 20.75 -8.02 -16.96
C ARG A 78 20.11 -9.24 -17.56
N ARG A 79 19.06 -9.01 -18.33
CA ARG A 79 19.04 -9.32 -19.77
C ARG A 79 17.64 -9.00 -20.29
N ALA A 80 17.59 -7.96 -21.11
CA ALA A 80 16.69 -7.96 -22.25
C ALA A 80 16.85 -9.32 -22.96
N SER A 81 15.71 -9.94 -23.25
CA SER A 81 15.50 -11.07 -24.17
C SER A 81 16.77 -11.57 -24.87
N VAL A 82 17.46 -12.54 -24.26
CA VAL A 82 18.47 -13.31 -24.98
C VAL A 82 17.73 -14.12 -26.06
N PRO A 83 18.12 -14.06 -27.34
CA PRO A 83 17.49 -14.86 -28.38
C PRO A 83 17.53 -16.35 -28.06
N LYS A 84 16.49 -17.11 -28.46
CA LYS A 84 16.35 -18.56 -28.21
C LYS A 84 17.63 -19.35 -28.53
N ALA A 85 18.30 -19.04 -29.63
CA ALA A 85 19.54 -19.68 -30.04
C ALA A 85 20.70 -19.47 -29.05
N GLU A 86 20.78 -18.30 -28.39
CA GLU A 86 21.76 -18.05 -27.34
C GLU A 86 21.34 -18.64 -25.99
N LEU A 87 20.04 -18.79 -25.70
CA LEU A 87 19.55 -19.48 -24.49
C LEU A 87 19.83 -20.99 -24.56
N GLU A 88 19.58 -21.61 -25.71
CA GLU A 88 19.89 -23.01 -25.98
C GLU A 88 21.41 -23.24 -26.04
N ALA A 89 22.17 -22.31 -26.66
CA ALA A 89 23.63 -22.34 -26.64
C ALA A 89 24.22 -22.04 -25.24
N GLN A 90 23.64 -21.15 -24.43
CA GLN A 90 24.14 -20.88 -23.06
C GLN A 90 23.76 -21.97 -22.06
N ALA A 91 22.60 -22.63 -22.24
CA ALA A 91 22.21 -23.79 -21.44
C ALA A 91 23.16 -24.99 -21.67
N THR A 92 23.81 -25.05 -22.83
CA THR A 92 24.74 -26.12 -23.20
C THR A 92 26.22 -25.73 -23.15
N ALA A 93 26.58 -24.44 -23.30
CA ALA A 93 27.98 -24.02 -23.46
C ALA A 93 28.63 -23.36 -22.23
N TYR A 94 27.88 -22.84 -21.25
CA TYR A 94 28.49 -22.25 -20.04
C TYR A 94 27.66 -22.53 -18.78
N PRO A 95 28.20 -23.28 -17.79
CA PRO A 95 27.54 -23.38 -16.49
C PRO A 95 27.38 -21.98 -15.91
N ARG A 96 26.15 -21.61 -15.54
CA ARG A 96 25.89 -20.32 -14.86
C ARG A 96 26.86 -20.20 -13.68
N SER A 97 27.49 -19.03 -13.55
CA SER A 97 28.51 -18.78 -12.51
C SER A 97 28.06 -19.29 -11.15
N ALA A 98 28.97 -19.92 -10.41
CA ALA A 98 28.70 -20.40 -9.05
C ALA A 98 28.12 -19.29 -8.15
N TYR A 99 28.52 -18.04 -8.39
CA TYR A 99 27.95 -16.86 -7.73
C TYR A 99 26.45 -16.68 -8.01
N TYR A 100 26.02 -16.82 -9.27
CA TYR A 100 24.61 -16.72 -9.65
C TYR A 100 23.78 -17.79 -8.94
N ARG A 101 24.25 -19.05 -8.94
CA ARG A 101 23.57 -20.17 -8.28
C ARG A 101 23.50 -19.98 -6.77
N ALA A 102 24.58 -19.49 -6.14
CA ALA A 102 24.59 -19.17 -4.72
C ALA A 102 23.58 -18.05 -4.39
N TRP A 103 23.55 -16.97 -5.18
CA TRP A 103 22.60 -15.88 -5.00
C TRP A 103 21.15 -16.36 -5.16
N ARG A 104 20.85 -17.13 -6.20
CA ARG A 104 19.50 -17.67 -6.42
C ARG A 104 19.09 -18.68 -5.34
N SER A 105 20.02 -19.49 -4.83
CA SER A 105 19.80 -20.35 -3.66
C SER A 105 19.36 -19.54 -2.43
N VAL A 106 20.01 -18.40 -2.17
CA VAL A 106 19.61 -17.49 -1.08
C VAL A 106 18.22 -16.91 -1.33
N VAL A 107 17.92 -16.47 -2.56
CA VAL A 107 16.58 -15.95 -2.93
C VAL A 107 15.49 -17.00 -2.76
N ALA A 108 15.70 -18.23 -3.25
CA ALA A 108 14.74 -19.33 -3.11
C ALA A 108 14.55 -19.72 -1.64
N THR A 109 15.62 -19.74 -0.84
CA THR A 109 15.54 -19.95 0.61
C THR A 109 14.73 -18.83 1.29
N LYS A 110 14.96 -17.57 0.91
CA LYS A 110 14.15 -16.44 1.37
C LYS A 110 12.68 -16.62 1.01
N GLN A 111 12.36 -17.00 -0.22
CA GLN A 111 10.96 -17.24 -0.63
C GLN A 111 10.34 -18.39 0.18
N ARG A 112 11.07 -19.48 0.41
CA ARG A 112 10.62 -20.62 1.21
C ARG A 112 10.17 -20.22 2.61
N TYR A 113 10.97 -19.42 3.31
CA TYR A 113 10.76 -19.16 4.74
C TYR A 113 10.09 -17.82 5.05
N LEU A 114 10.29 -16.79 4.21
CA LEU A 114 9.89 -15.41 4.49
C LEU A 114 8.73 -14.88 3.62
N LEU A 115 8.36 -15.60 2.54
CA LEU A 115 7.17 -15.27 1.73
C LEU A 115 5.84 -15.59 2.42
N PRO A 116 5.69 -16.71 3.17
CA PRO A 116 4.43 -17.03 3.83
C PRO A 116 3.96 -15.91 4.76
N GLU A 117 2.65 -15.85 4.96
CA GLU A 117 2.05 -14.96 5.94
C GLU A 117 2.29 -15.48 7.38
N ALA A 118 2.28 -14.56 8.35
CA ALA A 118 2.32 -14.91 9.76
C ALA A 118 1.48 -13.91 10.57
N PHE A 119 0.91 -14.38 11.69
CA PHE A 119 0.14 -13.56 12.62
C PHE A 119 -0.95 -12.69 11.96
N THR A 120 -1.71 -13.30 11.04
CA THR A 120 -2.68 -12.59 10.17
C THR A 120 -3.79 -11.87 10.93
N SER A 121 -4.13 -12.34 12.14
CA SER A 121 -5.09 -11.68 13.04
C SER A 121 -4.63 -10.27 13.46
N ILE A 122 -3.33 -10.09 13.71
CA ILE A 122 -2.77 -8.85 14.24
C ILE A 122 -2.25 -7.95 13.11
N PHE A 123 -1.46 -8.51 12.20
CA PHE A 123 -0.73 -7.74 11.19
C PHE A 123 -1.46 -7.66 9.83
N GLY A 124 -2.56 -8.40 9.67
CA GLY A 124 -3.22 -8.60 8.39
C GLY A 124 -2.45 -9.56 7.49
N ARG A 125 -2.77 -9.56 6.19
CA ARG A 125 -2.20 -10.47 5.19
C ARG A 125 -0.83 -10.01 4.70
N VAL A 126 0.13 -10.01 5.60
CA VAL A 126 1.49 -9.54 5.36
C VAL A 126 2.50 -10.68 5.46
N THR A 127 3.58 -10.53 4.70
CA THR A 127 4.65 -11.53 4.63
C THR A 127 5.51 -11.53 5.88
N ARG A 128 6.14 -12.67 6.21
CA ARG A 128 7.08 -12.77 7.34
C ARG A 128 8.27 -11.81 7.21
N ILE A 129 8.73 -11.50 5.98
CA ILE A 129 9.79 -10.49 5.77
C ILE A 129 9.35 -9.11 6.27
N GLN A 130 8.10 -8.70 6.05
CA GLN A 130 7.58 -7.42 6.54
C GLN A 130 7.52 -7.38 8.07
N ILE A 131 7.10 -8.49 8.70
CA ILE A 131 7.07 -8.61 10.17
C ILE A 131 8.49 -8.59 10.74
N LEU A 132 9.44 -9.26 10.10
CA LEU A 132 10.85 -9.24 10.51
C LEU A 132 11.44 -7.82 10.46
N ILE A 133 11.18 -7.07 9.39
CA ILE A 133 11.61 -5.67 9.27
C ILE A 133 11.02 -4.83 10.41
N LEU A 134 9.72 -4.99 10.68
CA LEU A 134 9.06 -4.30 11.79
C LEU A 134 9.65 -4.69 13.15
N ALA A 135 9.93 -5.99 13.38
CA ALA A 135 10.51 -6.47 14.62
C ALA A 135 11.92 -5.91 14.86
N ILE A 136 12.76 -5.85 13.81
CA ILE A 136 14.09 -5.24 13.87
C ILE A 136 13.97 -3.75 14.21
N MET A 137 13.05 -3.03 13.56
CA MET A 137 12.82 -1.61 13.83
C MET A 137 12.33 -1.37 15.27
N LEU A 138 11.39 -2.19 15.77
CA LEU A 138 10.91 -2.11 17.16
C LEU A 138 12.03 -2.40 18.16
N GLY A 139 12.84 -3.43 17.91
CA GLY A 139 14.00 -3.75 18.74
C GLY A 139 15.02 -2.61 18.78
N TYR A 140 15.33 -2.03 17.61
CA TYR A 140 16.19 -0.85 17.51
C TYR A 140 15.62 0.31 18.35
N LEU A 141 14.37 0.70 18.12
CA LEU A 141 13.76 1.83 18.83
C LEU A 141 13.67 1.59 20.34
N LEU A 142 13.38 0.36 20.77
CA LEU A 142 13.34 0.01 22.20
C LEU A 142 14.71 0.19 22.86
N VAL A 143 15.77 -0.34 22.25
CA VAL A 143 17.14 -0.20 22.76
C VAL A 143 17.52 1.27 22.87
N PHE A 144 17.33 2.05 21.81
CA PHE A 144 17.68 3.47 21.78
C PHE A 144 16.76 4.35 22.65
N SER A 145 15.60 3.85 23.08
CA SER A 145 14.73 4.53 24.05
C SER A 145 15.21 4.36 25.50
N LEU A 146 15.99 3.31 25.80
CA LEU A 146 16.36 2.92 27.18
C LEU A 146 17.85 3.08 27.48
N VAL A 147 18.72 2.91 26.47
CA VAL A 147 20.16 3.09 26.65
C VAL A 147 20.50 4.56 26.89
N ALA A 148 21.50 4.81 27.73
CA ALA A 148 21.98 6.15 28.08
C ALA A 148 20.92 7.06 28.74
N ILE A 149 20.05 6.46 29.56
CA ILE A 149 19.17 7.17 30.49
C ILE A 149 19.78 7.09 31.90
N VAL A 150 19.81 8.22 32.60
CA VAL A 150 20.26 8.31 33.99
C VAL A 150 19.06 8.06 34.91
N TYR A 151 18.97 6.86 35.48
CA TYR A 151 17.84 6.44 36.33
C TYR A 151 17.95 6.88 37.81
N LYS A 152 18.94 7.72 38.14
CA LYS A 152 19.13 8.26 39.49
C LYS A 152 17.92 9.12 39.90
N THR A 153 17.54 9.01 41.18
CA THR A 153 16.49 9.84 41.79
C THR A 153 17.14 10.94 42.63
N TYR A 154 16.64 12.17 42.49
CA TYR A 154 17.08 13.36 43.21
C TYR A 154 15.91 13.93 43.99
N ILE A 155 16.15 14.28 45.25
CA ILE A 155 15.19 15.01 46.08
C ILE A 155 15.71 16.45 46.20
N THR A 156 15.03 17.39 45.56
CA THR A 156 15.49 18.78 45.47
C THR A 156 14.51 19.72 46.17
N PRO A 157 14.96 20.65 47.03
CA PRO A 157 14.09 21.57 47.76
C PRO A 157 13.39 22.56 46.82
N VAL A 158 12.17 22.97 47.19
CA VAL A 158 11.41 24.01 46.47
C VAL A 158 11.68 25.38 47.12
N LYS A 159 12.26 26.32 46.36
CA LYS A 159 12.60 27.67 46.83
C LYS A 159 11.41 28.32 47.55
N GLY A 160 11.65 28.81 48.77
CA GLY A 160 10.65 29.53 49.57
C GLY A 160 9.60 28.65 50.27
N THR A 161 9.75 27.32 50.28
CA THR A 161 8.81 26.40 50.96
C THR A 161 9.55 25.25 51.66
N ASN A 162 8.83 24.48 52.49
CA ASN A 162 9.33 23.23 53.11
C ASN A 162 9.05 21.97 52.26
N LEU A 163 8.74 22.15 50.97
CA LEU A 163 8.38 21.06 50.06
C LEU A 163 9.58 20.64 49.20
N PHE A 164 9.50 19.43 48.65
CA PHE A 164 10.55 18.84 47.83
C PHE A 164 9.98 18.31 46.51
N ASN A 165 10.76 18.44 45.44
CA ASN A 165 10.52 17.77 44.17
C ASN A 165 11.22 16.42 44.15
N THR A 166 10.57 15.42 43.56
CA THR A 166 11.21 14.13 43.22
C THR A 166 11.59 14.16 41.75
N ARG A 167 12.88 14.25 41.43
CA ARG A 167 13.36 14.27 40.05
C ARG A 167 13.98 12.92 39.70
N THR A 168 13.63 12.36 38.54
CA THR A 168 14.09 11.03 38.12
C THR A 168 14.47 11.04 36.64
N GLY A 169 15.09 9.96 36.16
CA GLY A 169 15.34 9.74 34.74
C GLY A 169 14.08 9.67 33.86
N MET A 170 12.87 9.68 34.44
CA MET A 170 11.61 9.67 33.72
C MET A 170 11.46 10.86 32.76
N ALA A 171 11.95 12.04 33.13
CA ALA A 171 11.92 13.22 32.26
C ALA A 171 12.81 13.00 31.02
N GLY A 172 14.07 12.58 31.22
CA GLY A 172 14.96 12.28 30.11
C GLY A 172 14.49 11.12 29.22
N PHE A 173 13.85 10.10 29.81
CA PHE A 173 13.18 9.03 29.05
C PHE A 173 12.00 9.57 28.24
N SER A 174 11.18 10.44 28.84
CA SER A 174 10.04 11.07 28.18
C SER A 174 10.49 11.90 26.97
N ASP A 175 11.53 12.73 27.14
CA ASP A 175 12.07 13.54 26.05
C ASP A 175 12.68 12.69 24.95
N ARG A 176 13.38 11.60 25.31
CA ARG A 176 13.93 10.63 24.35
C ARG A 176 12.87 10.10 23.39
N ILE A 177 11.78 9.57 23.92
CA ILE A 177 10.72 8.98 23.09
C ILE A 177 9.93 10.05 22.33
N GLY A 178 9.83 11.27 22.88
CA GLY A 178 9.29 12.44 22.16
C GLY A 178 10.14 12.82 20.95
N ILE A 179 11.46 12.93 21.12
CA ILE A 179 12.41 13.24 20.03
C ILE A 179 12.39 12.15 18.96
N LEU A 180 12.37 10.87 19.36
CA LEU A 180 12.25 9.76 18.42
C LEU A 180 10.93 9.81 17.64
N ALA A 181 9.81 10.15 18.30
CA ALA A 181 8.52 10.33 17.64
C ALA A 181 8.58 11.46 16.60
N TYR A 182 9.15 12.63 16.93
CA TYR A 182 9.37 13.72 15.98
C TYR A 182 10.22 13.28 14.79
N ALA A 183 11.32 12.57 15.04
CA ALA A 183 12.22 12.11 14.00
C ALA A 183 11.61 11.01 13.11
N LEU A 184 10.63 10.24 13.60
CA LEU A 184 9.90 9.24 12.82
C LEU A 184 8.78 9.83 11.95
N THR A 185 8.24 11.01 12.29
CA THR A 185 7.18 11.66 11.51
C THR A 185 7.54 11.86 10.03
N PRO A 186 8.71 12.40 9.64
CA PRO A 186 9.06 12.54 8.23
C PRO A 186 9.20 11.19 7.52
N LEU A 187 9.68 10.16 8.22
CA LEU A 187 9.75 8.79 7.67
C LEU A 187 8.34 8.24 7.41
N SER A 188 7.41 8.43 8.36
CA SER A 188 6.02 7.99 8.21
C SER A 188 5.36 8.63 7.00
N VAL A 189 5.54 9.94 6.80
CA VAL A 189 5.03 10.66 5.62
C VAL A 189 5.65 10.09 4.34
N LEU A 190 6.97 9.95 4.30
CA LEU A 190 7.71 9.42 3.14
C LEU A 190 7.26 8.01 2.71
N LEU A 191 6.91 7.16 3.69
CA LEU A 191 6.40 5.80 3.44
C LEU A 191 4.98 5.78 2.84
N SER A 192 4.26 6.89 2.86
CA SER A 192 2.88 7.02 2.36
C SER A 192 2.73 7.76 1.03
N SER A 193 3.78 8.47 0.58
CA SER A 193 3.76 9.29 -0.63
C SER A 193 3.48 8.44 -1.88
N ARG A 194 2.61 8.92 -2.78
CA ARG A 194 2.35 8.27 -4.08
C ARG A 194 3.46 8.58 -5.08
N GLU A 195 3.94 9.83 -5.10
CA GLU A 195 5.16 10.24 -5.79
C GLU A 195 6.37 9.84 -4.93
N SER A 196 6.52 8.52 -4.79
CA SER A 196 7.39 7.93 -3.80
C SER A 196 8.84 7.99 -4.26
N MET A 197 9.62 8.89 -3.66
CA MET A 197 11.09 8.90 -3.79
C MET A 197 11.68 7.53 -3.44
N LEU A 198 11.10 6.85 -2.43
CA LEU A 198 11.50 5.49 -2.07
C LEU A 198 11.27 4.50 -3.21
N SER A 199 10.18 4.62 -3.98
CA SER A 199 9.93 3.75 -5.13
C SER A 199 10.96 3.98 -6.25
N VAL A 200 11.33 5.24 -6.49
CA VAL A 200 12.38 5.59 -7.47
C VAL A 200 13.71 4.98 -7.07
N LEU A 201 14.13 5.11 -5.81
CA LEU A 201 15.40 4.58 -5.31
C LEU A 201 15.41 3.05 -5.26
N THR A 202 14.38 2.45 -4.65
CA THR A 202 14.37 1.02 -4.35
C THR A 202 13.85 0.14 -5.48
N GLY A 203 13.02 0.68 -6.38
CA GLY A 203 12.31 -0.07 -7.41
C GLY A 203 11.11 -0.87 -6.90
N ILE A 204 10.78 -0.70 -5.62
CA ILE A 204 9.63 -1.34 -4.97
C ILE A 204 8.43 -0.41 -5.16
N SER A 205 7.27 -0.97 -5.49
CA SER A 205 6.03 -0.17 -5.59
C SER A 205 5.64 0.41 -4.22
N TYR A 206 5.27 1.69 -4.18
CA TYR A 206 4.93 2.44 -2.96
C TYR A 206 3.90 1.73 -2.05
N GLN A 207 3.01 0.92 -2.63
CA GLN A 207 2.00 0.17 -1.90
C GLN A 207 2.59 -0.77 -0.84
N HIS A 208 3.80 -1.29 -1.08
CA HIS A 208 4.48 -2.16 -0.11
C HIS A 208 4.96 -1.39 1.12
N PHE A 209 5.18 -0.07 1.01
CA PHE A 209 5.59 0.80 2.12
C PHE A 209 4.43 1.17 3.04
N ASN A 210 3.19 1.10 2.56
CA ASN A 210 2.00 1.40 3.38
C ASN A 210 1.90 0.53 4.63
N PHE A 211 2.42 -0.70 4.60
CA PHE A 211 2.53 -1.52 5.81
C PHE A 211 3.37 -0.82 6.88
N LEU A 212 4.56 -0.33 6.50
CA LEU A 212 5.45 0.39 7.42
C LEU A 212 4.87 1.74 7.82
N HIS A 213 4.26 2.51 6.92
CA HIS A 213 3.57 3.75 7.28
C HIS A 213 2.56 3.54 8.41
N ARG A 214 1.69 2.52 8.29
CA ARG A 214 0.70 2.19 9.34
C ARG A 214 1.36 1.85 10.67
N TRP A 215 2.43 1.07 10.67
CA TRP A 215 3.09 0.65 11.91
C TRP A 215 3.97 1.74 12.53
N VAL A 216 4.70 2.52 11.73
CA VAL A 216 5.44 3.70 12.19
C VAL A 216 4.47 4.71 12.80
N GLY A 217 3.30 4.95 12.19
CA GLY A 217 2.26 5.80 12.79
C GLY A 217 1.78 5.31 14.16
N ARG A 218 1.63 3.99 14.36
CA ARG A 218 1.30 3.42 15.68
C ARG A 218 2.43 3.57 16.69
N ILE A 219 3.68 3.42 16.25
CA ILE A 219 4.86 3.61 17.11
C ILE A 219 4.94 5.07 17.56
N ILE A 220 4.76 6.03 16.65
CA ILE A 220 4.69 7.46 16.96
C ILE A 220 3.60 7.71 18.01
N PHE A 221 2.38 7.19 17.80
CA PHE A 221 1.29 7.32 18.77
C PHE A 221 1.67 6.78 20.16
N VAL A 222 2.24 5.57 20.25
CA VAL A 222 2.63 4.97 21.53
C VAL A 222 3.74 5.78 22.21
N GLN A 223 4.77 6.21 21.46
CA GLN A 223 5.85 7.03 22.01
C GLN A 223 5.33 8.40 22.49
N SER A 224 4.48 9.06 21.69
CA SER A 224 3.84 10.32 22.09
C SER A 224 2.96 10.13 23.32
N PHE A 225 2.15 9.07 23.38
CA PHE A 225 1.27 8.80 24.53
C PHE A 225 2.07 8.59 25.81
N LEU A 226 3.14 7.79 25.75
CA LEU A 226 4.04 7.57 26.88
C LEU A 226 4.79 8.84 27.28
N HIS A 227 5.20 9.67 26.32
CA HIS A 227 5.80 10.99 26.56
C HIS A 227 4.84 11.89 27.35
N THR A 228 3.61 12.04 26.87
CA THR A 228 2.59 12.84 27.54
C THR A 228 2.27 12.29 28.92
N LEU A 229 2.09 10.97 29.06
CA LEU A 229 1.83 10.34 30.36
C LEU A 229 2.95 10.58 31.36
N ALA A 230 4.21 10.42 30.93
CA ALA A 230 5.38 10.64 31.79
C ALA A 230 5.46 12.11 32.25
N TRP A 231 5.29 13.08 31.34
CA TRP A 231 5.29 14.50 31.71
C TRP A 231 4.11 14.89 32.60
N THR A 232 2.91 14.32 32.38
CA THR A 232 1.78 14.50 33.28
C THR A 232 2.07 13.97 34.69
N ILE A 233 2.77 12.83 34.83
CA ILE A 233 3.16 12.28 36.14
C ILE A 233 4.23 13.16 36.80
N VAL A 234 5.26 13.56 36.04
CA VAL A 234 6.35 14.41 36.53
C VAL A 234 5.80 15.73 37.07
N GLU A 235 5.02 16.45 36.27
CA GLU A 235 4.50 17.79 36.62
C GLU A 235 3.27 17.75 37.51
N GLY A 236 2.47 16.68 37.47
CA GLY A 236 1.23 16.56 38.26
C GLY A 236 1.41 15.90 39.63
N LYS A 237 2.51 15.17 39.84
CA LYS A 237 2.72 14.42 41.09
C LYS A 237 4.12 14.61 41.67
N LEU A 238 5.16 14.52 40.85
CA LEU A 238 6.53 14.48 41.35
C LEU A 238 7.07 15.87 41.71
N TYR A 239 6.59 16.91 41.03
CA TYR A 239 6.94 18.30 41.34
C TYR A 239 5.90 18.97 42.24
N GLN A 240 6.35 19.88 43.09
CA GLN A 240 5.59 20.51 44.17
C GLN A 240 5.82 22.04 44.15
N PRO A 241 4.88 22.85 44.68
CA PRO A 241 3.58 22.49 45.27
C PRO A 241 2.46 22.19 44.25
N GLN A 242 1.67 21.16 44.53
CA GLN A 242 0.39 20.89 43.83
C GLN A 242 -0.79 21.62 44.49
N PRO A 243 -1.81 22.06 43.73
CA PRO A 243 -1.97 21.93 42.26
C PRO A 243 -1.28 23.05 41.45
N SER A 244 -0.65 24.02 42.12
CA SER A 244 -0.15 25.24 41.46
C SER A 244 0.90 25.00 40.37
N VAL A 245 1.80 24.03 40.57
CA VAL A 245 2.80 23.66 39.55
C VAL A 245 2.12 23.15 38.30
N TYR A 246 1.21 22.18 38.43
CA TYR A 246 0.50 21.60 37.29
C TYR A 246 -0.39 22.61 36.58
N GLN A 247 -1.11 23.47 37.33
CA GLN A 247 -1.94 24.53 36.75
C GLN A 247 -1.13 25.55 35.94
N THR A 248 0.09 25.84 36.39
CA THR A 248 0.99 26.74 35.65
C THR A 248 1.51 26.05 34.38
N PHE A 249 1.99 24.81 34.52
CA PHE A 249 2.50 23.98 33.42
C PHE A 249 1.48 23.78 32.30
N ILE A 250 0.25 23.37 32.63
CA ILE A 250 -0.79 23.08 31.63
C ILE A 250 -1.26 24.34 30.88
N ALA A 251 -1.02 25.52 31.46
CA ALA A 251 -1.34 26.81 30.86
C ALA A 251 -0.22 27.34 29.94
N GLU A 252 0.95 26.70 29.91
CA GLU A 252 2.05 27.10 29.02
C GLU A 252 1.66 26.87 27.55
N PRO A 253 1.89 27.84 26.64
CA PRO A 253 1.43 27.75 25.26
C PRO A 253 1.90 26.49 24.53
N TYR A 254 3.16 26.08 24.73
CA TYR A 254 3.71 24.89 24.08
C TYR A 254 3.06 23.59 24.61
N ILE A 255 2.61 23.56 25.86
CA ILE A 255 1.88 22.42 26.43
C ILE A 255 0.44 22.36 25.89
N ILE A 256 -0.21 23.51 25.70
CA ILE A 256 -1.52 23.57 25.04
C ILE A 256 -1.41 22.99 23.62
N TRP A 257 -0.38 23.37 22.86
CA TRP A 257 -0.10 22.76 21.55
C TRP A 257 0.21 21.26 21.65
N GLY A 258 0.91 20.82 22.71
CA GLY A 258 1.14 19.41 23.00
C GLY A 258 -0.15 18.62 23.22
N CYS A 259 -1.13 19.22 23.90
CA CYS A 259 -2.45 18.63 24.08
C CYS A 259 -3.20 18.49 22.74
N PHE A 260 -3.14 19.51 21.87
CA PHE A 260 -3.69 19.42 20.51
C PHE A 260 -2.96 18.39 19.65
N ALA A 261 -1.62 18.31 19.74
CA ALA A 261 -0.84 17.30 19.03
C ALA A 261 -1.24 15.89 19.47
N MET A 262 -1.40 15.67 20.78
CA MET A 262 -1.89 14.40 21.35
C MET A 262 -3.32 14.08 20.87
N LEU A 263 -4.21 15.07 20.87
CA LEU A 263 -5.58 14.91 20.36
C LEU A 263 -5.59 14.49 18.88
N PHE A 264 -4.80 15.17 18.04
CA PHE A 264 -4.75 14.89 16.61
C PHE A 264 -4.11 13.53 16.30
N ILE A 265 -3.01 13.14 16.95
CA ILE A 265 -2.43 11.81 16.72
C ILE A 265 -3.34 10.69 17.24
N THR A 266 -4.08 10.93 18.33
CA THR A 266 -5.12 10.01 18.82
C THR A 266 -6.24 9.86 17.79
N PHE A 267 -6.74 10.98 17.23
CA PHE A 267 -7.72 10.96 16.15
C PHE A 267 -7.19 10.15 14.95
N LEU A 268 -5.97 10.45 14.49
CA LEU A 268 -5.35 9.75 13.37
C LEU A 268 -5.26 8.25 13.65
N TYR A 269 -4.83 7.84 14.85
CA TYR A 269 -4.75 6.44 15.22
C TYR A 269 -6.14 5.75 15.20
N VAL A 270 -7.13 6.32 15.89
CA VAL A 270 -8.47 5.73 16.04
C VAL A 270 -9.18 5.62 14.69
N PHE A 271 -9.21 6.69 13.90
CA PHE A 271 -9.88 6.71 12.61
C PHE A 271 -9.13 5.94 11.51
N SER A 272 -7.88 5.52 11.77
CA SER A 272 -7.14 4.59 10.91
C SER A 272 -7.36 3.11 11.27
N LEU A 273 -8.13 2.81 12.33
CA LEU A 273 -8.47 1.42 12.68
C LEU A 273 -9.46 0.86 11.66
N ARG A 274 -9.19 -0.37 11.18
CA ARG A 274 -10.02 -1.04 10.16
C ARG A 274 -11.51 -1.02 10.50
N ARG A 275 -11.85 -1.26 11.77
CA ARG A 275 -13.24 -1.28 12.24
C ARG A 275 -13.90 0.09 12.16
N VAL A 276 -13.18 1.16 12.48
CA VAL A 276 -13.69 2.53 12.37
C VAL A 276 -13.85 2.93 10.92
N ILE A 277 -12.89 2.57 10.05
CA ILE A 277 -13.00 2.79 8.59
C ILE A 277 -14.23 2.08 8.02
N GLN A 278 -14.54 0.87 8.49
CA GLN A 278 -15.74 0.14 8.07
C GLN A 278 -17.04 0.85 8.49
N TRP A 279 -17.04 1.56 9.61
CA TRP A 279 -18.20 2.33 10.09
C TRP A 279 -18.35 3.68 9.40
N THR A 280 -17.25 4.41 9.17
CA THR A 280 -17.28 5.76 8.60
C THR A 280 -17.15 5.80 7.08
N GLY A 281 -16.70 4.70 6.48
CA GLY A 281 -16.33 4.61 5.06
C GLY A 281 -14.89 5.07 4.78
N TYR A 282 -14.31 4.52 3.72
CA TYR A 282 -12.93 4.79 3.29
C TYR A 282 -12.70 6.26 2.90
N GLU A 283 -13.69 6.89 2.28
CA GLU A 283 -13.56 8.28 1.84
C GLU A 283 -13.51 9.27 2.99
N PHE A 284 -14.28 9.02 4.06
CA PHE A 284 -14.17 9.80 5.29
C PHE A 284 -12.77 9.68 5.87
N PHE A 285 -12.29 8.45 6.05
CA PHE A 285 -10.95 8.17 6.57
C PHE A 285 -9.87 8.92 5.78
N LYS A 286 -9.86 8.78 4.46
CA LYS A 286 -8.82 9.37 3.61
C LYS A 286 -8.79 10.91 3.70
N LYS A 287 -9.96 11.56 3.69
CA LYS A 287 -10.08 13.02 3.76
C LYS A 287 -9.70 13.55 5.14
N SER A 288 -10.28 12.97 6.19
CA SER A 288 -10.01 13.40 7.57
C SER A 288 -8.56 13.15 7.96
N HIS A 289 -7.98 12.02 7.55
CA HIS A 289 -6.57 11.71 7.82
C HIS A 289 -5.64 12.77 7.22
N TYR A 290 -5.87 13.21 5.98
CA TYR A 290 -5.02 14.22 5.33
C TYR A 290 -5.09 15.59 6.04
N VAL A 291 -6.31 16.03 6.39
CA VAL A 291 -6.54 17.29 7.10
C VAL A 291 -5.93 17.24 8.50
N VAL A 292 -6.25 16.21 9.28
CA VAL A 292 -5.79 16.10 10.67
C VAL A 292 -4.28 15.80 10.75
N ALA A 293 -3.69 15.11 9.77
CA ALA A 293 -2.24 14.96 9.69
C ALA A 293 -1.53 16.30 9.49
N SER A 294 -2.11 17.19 8.67
CA SER A 294 -1.58 18.54 8.48
C SER A 294 -1.67 19.36 9.77
N LEU A 295 -2.80 19.28 10.48
CA LEU A 295 -2.98 19.92 11.79
C LEU A 295 -2.04 19.35 12.86
N TYR A 296 -1.80 18.04 12.85
CA TYR A 296 -0.85 17.37 13.74
C TYR A 296 0.57 17.88 13.55
N ILE A 297 1.04 18.02 12.30
CA ILE A 297 2.38 18.58 12.00
C ILE A 297 2.48 20.01 12.52
N GLY A 298 1.45 20.84 12.28
CA GLY A 298 1.39 22.22 12.80
C GLY A 298 1.39 22.27 14.34
N ALA A 299 0.61 21.41 14.99
CA ALA A 299 0.56 21.32 16.45
C ALA A 299 1.89 20.84 17.05
N CYS A 300 2.60 19.90 16.40
CA CYS A 300 3.94 19.50 16.83
C CYS A 300 4.95 20.65 16.71
N TRP A 301 4.83 21.49 15.67
CA TRP A 301 5.67 22.69 15.57
C TRP A 301 5.39 23.64 16.74
N GLY A 302 4.11 23.92 17.04
CA GLY A 302 3.73 24.76 18.17
C GLY A 302 4.07 24.17 19.55
N HIS A 303 4.10 22.83 19.67
CA HIS A 303 4.43 22.13 20.91
C HIS A 303 5.92 22.20 21.24
N TRP A 304 6.79 22.11 20.24
CA TRP A 304 8.23 22.22 20.48
C TRP A 304 8.94 22.77 19.25
N ASP A 305 9.11 24.09 19.23
CA ASP A 305 9.67 24.83 18.10
C ASP A 305 11.14 24.47 17.82
N LYS A 306 11.89 24.04 18.84
CA LYS A 306 13.31 23.67 18.68
C LYS A 306 13.52 22.42 17.82
N LEU A 307 12.48 21.60 17.64
CA LEU A 307 12.50 20.42 16.76
C LEU A 307 11.79 20.68 15.41
N TYR A 308 11.59 21.94 15.03
CA TYR A 308 10.85 22.32 13.81
C TYR A 308 11.39 21.65 12.54
N PHE A 309 12.69 21.36 12.46
CA PHE A 309 13.32 20.80 11.26
C PHE A 309 12.78 19.40 10.91
N TRP A 310 12.31 18.62 11.88
CA TRP A 310 11.61 17.34 11.60
C TRP A 310 10.22 17.57 10.98
N MET A 311 9.50 18.59 11.45
CA MET A 311 8.20 18.98 10.89
C MET A 311 8.37 19.60 9.50
N LEU A 312 9.40 20.42 9.32
CA LEU A 312 9.78 21.00 8.03
C LEU A 312 10.14 19.90 7.01
N ALA A 313 10.93 18.90 7.41
CA ALA A 313 11.22 17.75 6.56
C ALA A 313 9.93 17.00 6.14
N SER A 314 9.00 16.82 7.08
CA SER A 314 7.69 16.21 6.80
C SER A 314 6.89 17.04 5.78
N LEU A 315 6.84 18.36 5.97
CA LEU A 315 6.15 19.28 5.08
C LEU A 315 6.77 19.30 3.67
N ILE A 316 8.10 19.30 3.57
CA ILE A 316 8.81 19.22 2.28
C ILE A 316 8.40 17.97 1.50
N VAL A 317 8.32 16.81 2.17
CA VAL A 317 7.90 15.55 1.53
C VAL A 317 6.45 15.64 1.04
N VAL A 318 5.53 16.19 1.84
CA VAL A 318 4.12 16.39 1.43
C VAL A 318 4.03 17.33 0.23
N LEU A 319 4.71 18.48 0.29
CA LEU A 319 4.64 19.50 -0.76
C LEU A 319 5.29 19.01 -2.06
N LEU A 320 6.39 18.27 -1.98
CA LEU A 320 7.01 17.65 -3.15
C LEU A 320 6.07 16.62 -3.80
N ASP A 321 5.47 15.75 -3.00
CA ASP A 321 4.52 14.75 -3.49
C ASP A 321 3.26 15.41 -4.10
N LEU A 322 2.72 16.46 -3.49
CA LEU A 322 1.58 17.20 -4.06
C LEU A 322 1.97 17.95 -5.34
N GLY A 323 3.13 18.64 -5.34
CA GLY A 323 3.61 19.42 -6.46
C GLY A 323 3.87 18.57 -7.70
N LEU A 324 4.48 17.39 -7.53
CA LEU A 324 4.73 16.44 -8.61
C LEU A 324 3.43 15.88 -9.21
N ARG A 325 2.41 15.63 -8.38
CA ARG A 325 1.08 15.21 -8.87
C ARG A 325 0.40 16.30 -9.70
N ILE A 326 0.40 17.54 -9.20
CA ILE A 326 -0.19 18.70 -9.91
C ILE A 326 0.54 18.91 -11.24
N LEU A 327 1.87 18.84 -11.23
CA LEU A 327 2.68 18.91 -12.43
C LEU A 327 2.33 17.79 -13.42
N GLY A 328 2.22 16.54 -12.95
CA GLY A 328 1.84 15.40 -13.80
C GLY A 328 0.46 15.55 -14.43
N VAL A 329 -0.54 16.03 -13.67
CA VAL A 329 -1.87 16.36 -14.21
C VAL A 329 -1.76 17.48 -15.26
N GLY A 330 -0.99 18.52 -14.97
CA GLY A 330 -0.74 19.62 -15.90
C GLY A 330 -0.12 19.15 -17.21
N LEU A 331 0.95 18.36 -17.14
CA LEU A 331 1.64 17.81 -18.31
C LEU A 331 0.76 16.87 -19.14
N ASN A 332 -0.16 16.14 -18.50
CA ASN A 332 -1.04 15.19 -19.18
C ASN A 332 -2.28 15.86 -19.81
N HIS A 333 -2.76 16.98 -19.28
CA HIS A 333 -4.06 17.53 -19.66
C HIS A 333 -4.03 18.99 -20.12
N ILE A 334 -2.95 19.74 -19.89
CA ILE A 334 -2.78 21.10 -20.41
C ILE A 334 -2.06 21.02 -21.75
N GLY A 335 -2.72 21.52 -22.78
CA GLY A 335 -2.17 21.56 -24.12
C GLY A 335 -3.03 22.41 -25.06
N TYR A 336 -2.74 22.33 -26.35
CA TYR A 336 -3.58 22.96 -27.36
C TYR A 336 -4.90 22.20 -27.49
N THR A 337 -5.99 22.92 -27.24
CA THR A 337 -7.36 22.42 -27.41
C THR A 337 -7.75 22.38 -28.88
N LYS A 338 -8.89 21.75 -29.19
CA LYS A 338 -9.46 21.73 -30.55
C LYS A 338 -9.74 23.14 -31.11
N SER A 339 -9.93 24.14 -30.24
CA SER A 339 -10.09 25.55 -30.61
C SER A 339 -8.77 26.30 -30.80
N GLY A 340 -7.61 25.64 -30.70
CA GLY A 340 -6.29 26.23 -30.90
C GLY A 340 -5.76 27.05 -29.70
N SER A 341 -6.54 27.20 -28.63
CA SER A 341 -6.11 27.84 -27.39
C SER A 341 -5.46 26.83 -26.43
N ILE A 342 -4.53 27.28 -25.60
CA ILE A 342 -4.01 26.48 -24.49
C ILE A 342 -5.13 26.32 -23.46
N GLY A 343 -5.43 25.07 -23.08
CA GLY A 343 -6.48 24.77 -22.13
C GLY A 343 -6.36 23.37 -21.53
N PHE A 344 -7.21 23.10 -20.55
CA PHE A 344 -7.29 21.81 -19.88
C PHE A 344 -8.27 20.89 -20.62
N THR A 345 -7.79 19.74 -21.10
CA THR A 345 -8.61 18.76 -21.83
C THR A 345 -8.63 17.42 -21.09
N PRO A 346 -9.74 17.06 -20.40
CA PRO A 346 -9.91 15.72 -19.84
C PRO A 346 -10.12 14.69 -20.96
N ALA A 347 -9.82 13.43 -20.67
CA ALA A 347 -10.05 12.34 -21.61
C ALA A 347 -11.56 12.01 -21.69
N PRO A 348 -12.18 12.00 -22.89
CA PRO A 348 -13.57 11.60 -23.04
C PRO A 348 -13.68 10.07 -23.03
N ALA A 349 -14.20 9.50 -21.95
CA ALA A 349 -14.30 8.06 -21.76
C ALA A 349 -15.69 7.51 -21.99
N THR A 350 -15.77 6.41 -22.74
CA THR A 350 -17.00 5.63 -22.89
C THR A 350 -17.07 4.61 -21.75
N LEU A 351 -18.28 4.40 -21.23
CA LEU A 351 -18.54 3.46 -20.15
C LEU A 351 -19.47 2.36 -20.67
N ARG A 352 -19.13 1.10 -20.37
CA ARG A 352 -20.00 -0.06 -20.62
C ARG A 352 -20.19 -0.82 -19.32
N THR A 353 -21.43 -1.09 -18.95
CA THR A 353 -21.75 -1.84 -17.74
C THR A 353 -22.01 -3.32 -18.05
N PHE A 354 -21.64 -4.19 -17.12
CA PHE A 354 -21.84 -5.63 -17.21
C PHE A 354 -22.45 -6.15 -15.93
N GLY A 355 -23.56 -6.87 -16.05
CA GLY A 355 -24.30 -7.43 -14.92
C GLY A 355 -25.00 -6.38 -14.06
N THR A 356 -25.71 -6.86 -13.05
CA THR A 356 -26.56 -6.05 -12.15
C THR A 356 -26.18 -6.27 -10.68
N GLY A 357 -26.60 -5.33 -9.84
CA GLY A 357 -26.40 -5.37 -8.39
C GLY A 357 -24.92 -5.51 -7.97
N PRO A 358 -24.60 -6.38 -6.98
CA PRO A 358 -23.26 -6.48 -6.38
C PRO A 358 -22.19 -7.13 -7.29
N ASP A 359 -22.60 -7.65 -8.44
CA ASP A 359 -21.70 -8.23 -9.45
C ASP A 359 -21.46 -7.26 -10.64
N THR A 360 -21.91 -6.01 -10.55
CA THR A 360 -21.72 -5.01 -11.61
C THR A 360 -20.23 -4.74 -11.87
N ALA A 361 -19.81 -4.82 -13.12
CA ALA A 361 -18.51 -4.38 -13.61
C ALA A 361 -18.67 -3.29 -14.68
N ILE A 362 -17.66 -2.44 -14.80
CA ILE A 362 -17.64 -1.30 -15.71
C ILE A 362 -16.37 -1.42 -16.54
N ARG A 363 -16.52 -1.46 -17.86
CA ARG A 363 -15.41 -1.28 -18.79
C ARG A 363 -15.37 0.19 -19.21
N ILE A 364 -14.17 0.77 -19.13
CA ILE A 364 -13.91 2.16 -19.49
C ILE A 364 -12.91 2.15 -20.62
N ASP A 365 -13.25 2.80 -21.73
CA ASP A 365 -12.38 2.92 -22.90
C ASP A 365 -12.22 4.39 -23.29
N PHE A 366 -10.98 4.83 -23.51
CA PHE A 366 -10.67 6.15 -24.06
C PHE A 366 -9.30 6.22 -24.71
N SER A 367 -9.10 7.20 -25.58
CA SER A 367 -7.78 7.52 -26.14
C SER A 367 -7.37 8.92 -25.71
N HIS A 368 -6.17 9.05 -25.12
CA HIS A 368 -5.68 10.32 -24.61
C HIS A 368 -4.16 10.44 -24.78
N PRO A 369 -3.62 11.61 -25.20
CA PRO A 369 -2.18 11.82 -25.28
C PRO A 369 -1.57 11.82 -23.88
N SER A 370 -1.18 10.64 -23.40
CA SER A 370 -0.57 10.40 -22.10
C SER A 370 0.83 9.79 -22.27
N PRO A 371 1.68 9.84 -21.22
CA PRO A 371 2.92 9.08 -21.22
C PRO A 371 2.62 7.58 -21.37
N SER A 372 3.35 6.88 -22.22
CA SER A 372 3.19 5.43 -22.44
C SER A 372 3.53 4.62 -21.17
N TRP A 373 2.84 3.50 -20.93
CA TRP A 373 3.06 2.60 -19.79
C TRP A 373 3.66 1.26 -20.22
N LYS A 374 4.15 0.51 -19.24
CA LYS A 374 4.51 -0.91 -19.37
C LYS A 374 3.51 -1.78 -18.64
N ALA A 375 3.36 -3.03 -19.08
CA ALA A 375 2.50 -4.00 -18.41
C ALA A 375 2.82 -4.09 -16.91
N GLY A 376 1.76 -4.11 -16.10
CA GLY A 376 1.86 -4.08 -14.63
C GLY A 376 1.83 -2.68 -13.99
N GLN A 377 2.09 -1.61 -14.74
CA GLN A 377 1.93 -0.23 -14.26
C GLN A 377 0.44 0.17 -14.17
N HIS A 378 0.14 1.28 -13.50
CA HIS A 378 -1.23 1.78 -13.32
C HIS A 378 -1.32 3.29 -13.40
N TYR A 379 -2.54 3.80 -13.52
CA TYR A 379 -2.84 5.24 -13.43
C TYR A 379 -3.76 5.50 -12.26
N TYR A 380 -3.71 6.72 -11.75
CA TYR A 380 -4.77 7.24 -10.90
C TYR A 380 -5.79 7.93 -11.78
N LEU A 381 -7.04 7.47 -11.74
CA LEU A 381 -8.16 8.07 -12.46
C LEU A 381 -9.02 8.88 -11.49
N CYS A 382 -9.40 10.07 -11.93
CA CYS A 382 -10.37 10.96 -11.30
C CYS A 382 -11.53 11.16 -12.29
N PHE A 383 -12.77 11.08 -11.79
CA PHE A 383 -13.99 11.25 -12.56
C PHE A 383 -14.66 12.55 -12.12
N PRO A 384 -14.41 13.70 -12.79
CA PRO A 384 -14.90 15.00 -12.34
C PRO A 384 -16.43 15.11 -12.27
N GLY A 385 -17.15 14.29 -13.05
CA GLY A 385 -18.61 14.16 -12.94
C GLY A 385 -19.09 13.63 -11.58
N LEU A 386 -18.20 13.05 -10.77
CA LEU A 386 -18.50 12.53 -9.43
C LEU A 386 -17.78 13.31 -8.33
N SER A 387 -16.46 13.42 -8.44
CA SER A 387 -15.60 14.12 -7.49
C SER A 387 -14.28 14.55 -8.12
N ILE A 388 -13.83 15.77 -7.81
CA ILE A 388 -12.51 16.26 -8.18
C ILE A 388 -11.45 16.05 -7.10
N TRP A 389 -11.87 15.64 -5.90
CA TRP A 389 -11.00 15.47 -4.72
C TRP A 389 -10.50 14.03 -4.56
N GLN A 390 -10.95 13.13 -5.43
CA GLN A 390 -10.70 11.70 -5.33
C GLN A 390 -10.11 11.19 -6.63
N SER A 391 -8.99 10.50 -6.49
CA SER A 391 -8.42 9.68 -7.56
C SER A 391 -8.11 8.30 -7.01
N HIS A 392 -8.36 7.29 -7.84
CA HIS A 392 -8.26 5.87 -7.50
C HIS A 392 -7.32 5.16 -8.48
N PRO A 393 -6.48 4.22 -7.99
CA PRO A 393 -5.54 3.51 -8.84
C PRO A 393 -6.25 2.43 -9.66
N PHE A 394 -6.05 2.44 -10.97
CA PHE A 394 -6.54 1.40 -11.89
C PHE A 394 -5.44 0.98 -12.86
N THR A 395 -5.34 -0.33 -13.07
CA THR A 395 -4.39 -0.93 -13.99
C THR A 395 -5.01 -0.99 -15.38
N PRO A 396 -4.36 -0.44 -16.42
CA PRO A 396 -4.82 -0.62 -17.79
C PRO A 396 -4.81 -2.10 -18.15
N SER A 397 -5.92 -2.62 -18.66
CA SER A 397 -5.99 -3.96 -19.25
C SER A 397 -5.46 -3.99 -20.69
N SER A 398 -5.36 -2.83 -21.33
CA SER A 398 -4.76 -2.66 -22.66
C SER A 398 -3.22 -2.62 -22.59
N LEU A 399 -2.60 -2.98 -23.71
CA LEU A 399 -1.18 -2.74 -23.95
C LEU A 399 -0.96 -1.30 -24.49
N PRO A 400 0.22 -0.71 -24.26
CA PRO A 400 0.54 0.59 -24.84
C PRO A 400 0.44 0.54 -26.37
N SER A 401 -0.17 1.57 -26.97
CA SER A 401 -0.22 1.69 -28.42
C SER A 401 1.19 1.84 -29.03
N ALA A 402 1.33 1.52 -30.31
CA ALA A 402 2.60 1.67 -31.03
C ALA A 402 3.13 3.11 -30.97
N ALA A 403 4.46 3.26 -31.01
CA ALA A 403 5.11 4.57 -30.93
C ALA A 403 4.55 5.53 -32.01
N GLY A 404 4.16 6.73 -31.60
CA GLY A 404 3.58 7.75 -32.48
C GLY A 404 2.05 7.71 -32.61
N SER A 405 1.36 6.77 -31.96
CA SER A 405 -0.11 6.74 -31.88
C SER A 405 -0.60 7.20 -30.51
N THR A 406 -1.82 7.75 -30.46
CA THR A 406 -2.46 8.13 -29.20
C THR A 406 -2.70 6.88 -28.36
N PRO A 407 -2.21 6.83 -27.11
CA PRO A 407 -2.44 5.69 -26.24
C PRO A 407 -3.92 5.40 -26.02
N HIS A 408 -4.33 4.14 -26.18
CA HIS A 408 -5.68 3.67 -25.91
C HIS A 408 -5.75 2.95 -24.57
N HIS A 409 -6.53 3.50 -23.65
CA HIS A 409 -6.68 2.99 -22.30
C HIS A 409 -7.98 2.22 -22.15
N THR A 410 -7.86 0.97 -21.69
CA THR A 410 -9.00 0.17 -21.24
C THR A 410 -8.84 -0.13 -19.74
N TYR A 411 -9.90 0.05 -18.97
CA TYR A 411 -9.96 -0.31 -17.55
C TYR A 411 -11.18 -1.16 -17.26
N ILE A 412 -11.05 -2.12 -16.34
CA ILE A 412 -12.16 -2.96 -15.88
C ILE A 412 -12.29 -2.76 -14.38
N ILE A 413 -13.41 -2.18 -13.97
CA ILE A 413 -13.65 -1.75 -12.60
C ILE A 413 -14.86 -2.51 -12.08
N ARG A 414 -14.71 -3.21 -10.97
CA ARG A 414 -15.85 -3.79 -10.25
C ARG A 414 -16.49 -2.70 -9.40
N ALA A 415 -17.81 -2.57 -9.47
CA ALA A 415 -18.55 -1.71 -8.57
C ALA A 415 -18.50 -2.30 -7.15
N LEU A 416 -17.90 -1.56 -6.23
CA LEU A 416 -17.91 -1.83 -4.79
C LEU A 416 -18.71 -0.73 -4.11
N SER A 417 -18.54 -0.54 -2.80
CA SER A 417 -19.10 0.59 -2.09
C SER A 417 -18.40 1.92 -2.44
N GLY A 418 -19.09 3.05 -2.25
CA GLY A 418 -18.50 4.39 -2.39
C GLY A 418 -18.38 4.83 -3.84
N GLU A 419 -17.23 5.37 -4.24
CA GLU A 419 -17.04 6.04 -5.53
C GLU A 419 -17.27 5.12 -6.74
N THR A 420 -16.89 3.85 -6.65
CA THR A 420 -17.10 2.88 -7.74
C THR A 420 -18.59 2.49 -7.91
N SER A 421 -19.40 2.54 -6.84
CA SER A 421 -20.85 2.42 -6.96
C SER A 421 -21.44 3.62 -7.68
N ARG A 422 -20.99 4.83 -7.34
CA ARG A 422 -21.44 6.07 -7.99
C ARG A 422 -21.05 6.08 -9.47
N LEU A 423 -19.87 5.53 -9.80
CA LEU A 423 -19.43 5.34 -11.18
C LEU A 423 -20.32 4.35 -11.94
N ALA A 424 -20.82 3.29 -11.29
CA ALA A 424 -21.75 2.35 -11.90
C ALA A 424 -23.10 3.01 -12.22
N THR A 425 -23.60 3.85 -11.32
CA THR A 425 -24.80 4.67 -11.56
C THR A 425 -24.59 5.63 -12.73
N LEU A 426 -23.50 6.39 -12.71
CA LEU A 426 -23.13 7.32 -13.79
C LEU A 426 -23.00 6.61 -15.15
N ALA A 427 -22.45 5.38 -15.15
CA ALA A 427 -22.29 4.60 -16.38
C ALA A 427 -23.64 4.22 -17.02
N ARG A 428 -24.70 4.07 -16.22
CA ARG A 428 -26.08 3.84 -16.73
C ARG A 428 -26.73 5.14 -17.19
N GLU A 429 -26.49 6.24 -16.48
CA GLU A 429 -27.04 7.56 -16.86
C GLU A 429 -26.44 8.10 -18.17
N VAL A 430 -25.17 7.79 -18.43
CA VAL A 430 -24.42 8.27 -19.61
C VAL A 430 -24.31 7.17 -20.68
N GLU A 431 -25.22 6.19 -20.68
CA GLU A 431 -25.21 5.12 -21.67
C GLU A 431 -25.27 5.70 -23.11
N GLY A 432 -24.31 5.33 -23.95
CA GLY A 432 -24.13 5.89 -25.30
C GLY A 432 -23.40 7.24 -25.36
N GLY A 433 -23.04 7.84 -24.22
CA GLY A 433 -22.30 9.09 -24.10
C GLY A 433 -20.83 8.94 -23.68
N THR A 434 -20.21 10.05 -23.25
CA THR A 434 -18.86 10.07 -22.68
C THR A 434 -18.81 10.82 -21.36
N THR A 435 -17.92 10.41 -20.46
CA THR A 435 -17.63 11.11 -19.21
C THR A 435 -16.19 11.62 -19.21
N PRO A 436 -15.90 12.82 -18.69
CA PRO A 436 -14.52 13.28 -18.56
C PRO A 436 -13.75 12.43 -17.54
N VAL A 437 -12.51 12.09 -17.89
CA VAL A 437 -11.54 11.40 -17.01
C VAL A 437 -10.25 12.19 -16.94
N ILE A 438 -9.76 12.43 -15.73
CA ILE A 438 -8.43 12.98 -15.48
C ILE A 438 -7.53 11.83 -15.04
N LEU A 439 -6.39 11.65 -15.68
CA LEU A 439 -5.42 10.61 -15.37
C LEU A 439 -4.06 11.16 -14.95
N THR A 440 -3.46 10.51 -13.96
CA THR A 440 -2.08 10.75 -13.52
C THR A 440 -1.30 9.44 -13.53
N GLY A 441 -0.06 9.46 -13.99
CA GLY A 441 0.79 8.27 -14.12
C GLY A 441 1.60 8.26 -15.43
N PRO A 442 2.20 7.11 -15.78
CA PRO A 442 2.07 5.80 -15.14
C PRO A 442 2.83 5.65 -13.82
N TYR A 443 2.28 4.86 -12.90
CA TYR A 443 2.84 4.52 -11.61
C TYR A 443 3.17 3.03 -11.48
N GLY A 444 4.07 2.72 -10.54
CA GLY A 444 4.53 1.36 -10.26
C GLY A 444 5.77 0.99 -11.05
N ALA A 445 6.48 -0.04 -10.57
CA ALA A 445 7.66 -0.55 -11.24
C ALA A 445 7.27 -1.29 -12.52
N PRO A 446 7.95 -1.07 -13.65
CA PRO A 446 7.71 -1.85 -14.85
C PRO A 446 8.06 -3.30 -14.59
N LEU A 447 7.13 -4.21 -14.87
CA LEU A 447 7.37 -5.63 -14.72
C LEU A 447 7.88 -6.16 -16.04
N THR A 448 9.13 -6.60 -16.07
CA THR A 448 9.61 -7.42 -17.17
C THR A 448 9.53 -8.88 -16.74
N THR A 449 8.90 -9.70 -17.58
CA THR A 449 8.87 -11.15 -17.44
C THR A 449 10.23 -11.67 -17.86
N GLY A 450 11.25 -11.46 -17.02
CA GLY A 450 12.65 -11.83 -17.30
C GLY A 450 12.92 -13.34 -17.35
N THR A 451 11.89 -14.16 -17.51
CA THR A 451 11.91 -15.62 -17.50
C THR A 451 10.98 -16.16 -18.58
N PRO A 452 11.42 -17.15 -19.38
CA PRO A 452 10.55 -17.79 -20.35
C PRO A 452 9.29 -18.39 -19.71
N ASN A 453 9.42 -18.98 -18.52
CA ASN A 453 8.30 -19.53 -17.75
C ASN A 453 7.54 -18.43 -16.99
N LEU A 454 6.29 -18.18 -17.39
CA LEU A 454 5.35 -17.25 -16.78
C LEU A 454 4.02 -17.93 -16.44
N LEU A 455 3.62 -17.87 -15.17
CA LEU A 455 2.27 -18.20 -14.70
C LEU A 455 1.57 -16.91 -14.24
N ALA A 456 0.53 -16.51 -14.95
CA ALA A 456 -0.31 -15.37 -14.59
C ALA A 456 -1.61 -15.86 -13.94
N VAL A 457 -1.93 -15.41 -12.73
CA VAL A 457 -3.16 -15.78 -12.01
C VAL A 457 -4.01 -14.55 -11.73
N ALA A 458 -5.23 -14.54 -12.25
CA ALA A 458 -6.19 -13.46 -12.07
C ALA A 458 -7.44 -13.93 -11.32
N GLY A 459 -7.92 -13.13 -10.37
CA GLY A 459 -9.24 -13.30 -9.77
C GLY A 459 -10.15 -12.12 -10.09
N GLY A 460 -11.29 -12.38 -10.73
CA GLY A 460 -12.24 -11.32 -11.14
C GLY A 460 -11.56 -10.23 -11.96
N THR A 461 -11.70 -8.98 -11.54
CA THR A 461 -11.11 -7.80 -12.21
C THR A 461 -9.59 -7.71 -12.07
N GLY A 462 -8.94 -8.61 -11.32
CA GLY A 462 -7.49 -8.82 -11.38
C GLY A 462 -6.96 -9.21 -12.77
N ILE A 463 -7.86 -9.57 -13.70
CA ILE A 463 -7.53 -9.81 -15.11
C ILE A 463 -6.88 -8.58 -15.77
N SER A 464 -7.23 -7.35 -15.35
CA SER A 464 -6.63 -6.13 -15.90
C SER A 464 -5.11 -6.08 -15.68
N PHE A 465 -4.60 -6.73 -14.65
CA PHE A 465 -3.16 -6.85 -14.43
C PHE A 465 -2.54 -8.00 -15.23
N ALA A 466 -3.14 -9.19 -15.18
CA ALA A 466 -2.58 -10.40 -15.77
C ALA A 466 -2.62 -10.42 -17.30
N LEU A 467 -3.70 -9.89 -17.89
CA LEU A 467 -3.98 -9.94 -19.32
C LEU A 467 -2.88 -9.30 -20.18
N PRO A 468 -2.48 -8.03 -19.98
CA PRO A 468 -1.45 -7.41 -20.80
C PRO A 468 -0.10 -8.15 -20.68
N LEU A 469 0.24 -8.68 -19.49
CA LEU A 469 1.47 -9.45 -19.28
C LEU A 469 1.51 -10.73 -20.14
N VAL A 470 0.38 -11.45 -20.22
CA VAL A 470 0.26 -12.68 -21.00
C VAL A 470 0.25 -12.40 -22.51
N ILE A 471 -0.45 -11.36 -22.95
CA ILE A 471 -0.48 -10.96 -24.37
C ILE A 471 0.92 -10.57 -24.85
N GLU A 472 1.65 -9.77 -24.06
CA GLU A 472 3.03 -9.37 -24.33
C GLU A 472 3.96 -10.58 -24.35
N ALA A 473 3.90 -11.44 -23.33
CA ALA A 473 4.72 -12.64 -23.24
C ALA A 473 4.47 -13.61 -24.41
N GLY A 474 3.21 -13.86 -24.78
CA GLY A 474 2.85 -14.71 -25.91
C GLY A 474 3.28 -14.15 -27.27
N GLY A 475 3.51 -12.83 -27.38
CA GLY A 475 4.06 -12.20 -28.58
C GLY A 475 5.60 -12.20 -28.63
N SER A 476 6.25 -12.43 -27.50
CA SER A 476 7.70 -12.25 -27.37
C SER A 476 8.48 -13.52 -27.68
N GLU A 477 9.63 -13.36 -28.34
CA GLU A 477 10.58 -14.45 -28.58
C GLU A 477 11.22 -14.96 -27.29
N ALA A 478 11.34 -14.10 -26.27
CA ALA A 478 11.94 -14.43 -24.98
C ALA A 478 11.21 -15.57 -24.24
N HIS A 479 9.93 -15.77 -24.56
CA HIS A 479 9.08 -16.77 -23.93
C HIS A 479 8.95 -18.06 -24.73
N LYS A 480 9.50 -18.14 -25.96
CA LYS A 480 9.41 -19.34 -26.81
C LYS A 480 9.97 -20.60 -26.14
N ALA A 481 10.96 -20.45 -25.26
CA ALA A 481 11.64 -21.56 -24.59
C ALA A 481 10.94 -22.02 -23.30
N GLY A 482 9.84 -21.38 -22.92
CA GLY A 482 9.11 -21.60 -21.68
C GLY A 482 7.61 -21.86 -21.89
N LEU A 483 6.88 -21.95 -20.79
CA LEU A 483 5.42 -22.03 -20.77
C LEU A 483 4.82 -20.69 -20.31
N VAL A 484 3.88 -20.14 -21.08
CA VAL A 484 3.10 -18.97 -20.68
C VAL A 484 1.67 -19.40 -20.42
N GLN A 485 1.21 -19.32 -19.18
CA GLN A 485 -0.14 -19.73 -18.80
C GLN A 485 -0.89 -18.60 -18.10
N LEU A 486 -2.15 -18.39 -18.49
CA LEU A 486 -3.13 -17.59 -17.78
C LEU A 486 -4.11 -18.51 -17.06
N VAL A 487 -4.24 -18.32 -15.75
CA VAL A 487 -5.30 -18.90 -14.93
C VAL A 487 -6.22 -17.77 -14.50
N TRP A 488 -7.48 -17.78 -14.95
CA TRP A 488 -8.45 -16.76 -14.60
C TRP A 488 -9.63 -17.35 -13.83
N ILE A 489 -9.86 -16.84 -12.63
CA ILE A 489 -10.92 -17.30 -11.73
C ILE A 489 -12.01 -16.24 -11.72
N VAL A 490 -13.18 -16.59 -12.24
CA VAL A 490 -14.36 -15.71 -12.34
C VAL A 490 -15.54 -16.28 -11.57
N ARG A 491 -16.49 -15.41 -11.22
CA ARG A 491 -17.68 -15.88 -10.49
C ARG A 491 -18.65 -16.58 -11.45
N ARG A 492 -18.88 -15.99 -12.62
CA ARG A 492 -19.89 -16.41 -13.60
C ARG A 492 -19.28 -16.42 -15.00
N ALA A 493 -19.78 -17.27 -15.91
CA ALA A 493 -19.26 -17.32 -17.28
C ALA A 493 -19.44 -15.99 -18.03
N ARG A 494 -20.52 -15.23 -17.75
CA ARG A 494 -20.75 -13.90 -18.33
C ARG A 494 -19.62 -12.89 -18.07
N ASP A 495 -18.82 -13.09 -17.02
CA ASP A 495 -17.69 -12.22 -16.68
C ASP A 495 -16.60 -12.25 -17.78
N LEU A 496 -16.57 -13.30 -18.61
CA LEU A 496 -15.70 -13.39 -19.80
C LEU A 496 -15.93 -12.23 -20.78
N ALA A 497 -17.16 -11.69 -20.84
CA ALA A 497 -17.52 -10.61 -21.74
C ALA A 497 -16.78 -9.30 -21.48
N TRP A 498 -16.22 -9.10 -20.27
CA TRP A 498 -15.45 -7.89 -19.93
C TRP A 498 -14.24 -7.70 -20.86
N VAL A 499 -13.68 -8.81 -21.33
CA VAL A 499 -12.44 -8.88 -22.12
C VAL A 499 -12.63 -9.70 -23.39
N LYS A 500 -13.83 -9.67 -23.98
CA LYS A 500 -14.19 -10.47 -25.17
C LYS A 500 -13.17 -10.33 -26.30
N GLU A 501 -12.79 -9.09 -26.62
CA GLU A 501 -11.86 -8.80 -27.71
C GLU A 501 -10.46 -9.36 -27.42
N GLU A 502 -10.00 -9.19 -26.18
CA GLU A 502 -8.68 -9.64 -25.74
C GLU A 502 -8.60 -11.15 -25.58
N LEU A 503 -9.70 -11.81 -25.21
CA LEU A 503 -9.81 -13.28 -25.22
C LEU A 503 -9.69 -13.83 -26.64
N GLY A 504 -10.23 -13.14 -27.65
CA GLY A 504 -10.04 -13.50 -29.05
C GLY A 504 -8.56 -13.53 -29.44
N VAL A 505 -7.79 -12.52 -29.02
CA VAL A 505 -6.33 -12.47 -29.22
C VAL A 505 -5.62 -13.61 -28.49
N LEU A 506 -6.02 -13.92 -27.25
CA LEU A 506 -5.43 -15.03 -26.50
C LEU A 506 -5.76 -16.39 -27.12
N ARG A 507 -6.97 -16.60 -27.63
CA ARG A 507 -7.36 -17.84 -28.35
C ARG A 507 -6.52 -18.05 -29.60
N ALA A 508 -6.28 -17.00 -30.39
CA ALA A 508 -5.40 -17.09 -31.56
C ALA A 508 -3.98 -17.51 -31.15
N LYS A 509 -3.41 -16.89 -30.11
CA LYS A 509 -2.10 -17.27 -29.57
C LYS A 509 -2.08 -18.68 -28.96
N ALA A 510 -3.19 -19.13 -28.38
CA ALA A 510 -3.32 -20.46 -27.80
C ALA A 510 -3.35 -21.55 -28.90
N ALA A 511 -4.03 -21.29 -30.01
CA ALA A 511 -4.05 -22.17 -31.18
C ALA A 511 -2.63 -22.36 -31.77
N GLU A 512 -1.80 -21.32 -31.73
CA GLU A 512 -0.37 -21.35 -32.09
C GLU A 512 0.52 -22.04 -31.04
N GLY A 513 -0.03 -22.41 -29.88
CA GLY A 513 0.72 -22.97 -28.75
C GLY A 513 1.63 -21.97 -28.04
N ARG A 514 1.38 -20.66 -28.18
CA ARG A 514 2.19 -19.59 -27.56
C ARG A 514 1.77 -19.29 -26.13
N VAL A 515 0.50 -19.55 -25.80
CA VAL A 515 -0.08 -19.36 -24.46
C VAL A 515 -1.06 -20.48 -24.14
N GLU A 516 -1.30 -20.72 -22.86
CA GLU A 516 -2.36 -21.59 -22.36
C GLU A 516 -3.31 -20.78 -21.47
N VAL A 517 -4.61 -20.91 -21.66
CA VAL A 517 -5.63 -20.22 -20.88
C VAL A 517 -6.53 -21.24 -20.20
N ARG A 518 -6.63 -21.12 -18.88
CA ARG A 518 -7.53 -21.92 -18.04
C ARG A 518 -8.45 -20.98 -17.28
N VAL A 519 -9.74 -21.07 -17.54
CA VAL A 519 -10.76 -20.30 -16.83
C VAL A 519 -11.47 -21.20 -15.83
N PHE A 520 -11.60 -20.74 -14.59
CA PHE A 520 -12.38 -21.42 -13.56
C PHE A 520 -13.60 -20.57 -13.21
N VAL A 521 -14.79 -21.11 -13.46
CA VAL A 521 -16.07 -20.47 -13.12
C VAL A 521 -16.56 -21.03 -11.79
N THR A 522 -16.63 -20.18 -10.76
CA THR A 522 -16.80 -20.68 -9.38
C THR A 522 -18.24 -20.78 -8.90
N ARG A 523 -19.22 -20.10 -9.51
CA ARG A 523 -20.63 -20.09 -9.05
C ARG A 523 -21.60 -20.87 -9.92
N GLU A 524 -21.15 -21.39 -11.06
CA GLU A 524 -21.98 -22.14 -12.00
C GLU A 524 -21.49 -23.60 -12.04
N ALA A 525 -22.43 -24.55 -12.16
CA ALA A 525 -22.14 -25.98 -12.22
C ALA A 525 -21.90 -26.49 -13.65
N GLY A 526 -22.18 -25.67 -14.66
CA GLY A 526 -22.02 -25.99 -16.08
C GLY A 526 -22.99 -25.18 -16.93
N PRO A 527 -22.89 -25.24 -18.26
CA PRO A 527 -23.97 -24.86 -19.15
C PRO A 527 -25.16 -25.79 -18.86
N VAL A 528 -26.31 -25.23 -18.49
CA VAL A 528 -27.56 -26.00 -18.41
C VAL A 528 -27.99 -26.25 -19.85
N GLU A 529 -27.86 -27.49 -20.34
CA GLU A 529 -28.55 -27.91 -21.56
C GLU A 529 -30.06 -27.88 -21.27
N GLY A 530 -30.82 -27.20 -22.11
CA GLY A 530 -32.14 -26.66 -21.76
C GLY A 530 -33.13 -27.67 -21.19
N GLU A 531 -33.79 -27.26 -20.10
CA GLU A 531 -35.12 -27.72 -19.74
C GLU A 531 -35.99 -26.47 -19.58
N ALA A 532 -37.16 -26.51 -20.20
CA ALA A 532 -38.19 -25.51 -20.04
C ALA A 532 -38.50 -25.35 -18.56
N GLU A 533 -38.75 -24.12 -18.11
CA GLU A 533 -39.37 -23.85 -16.82
C GLU A 533 -40.71 -24.61 -16.77
N GLU A 534 -40.73 -25.76 -16.12
CA GLU A 534 -41.95 -26.31 -15.55
C GLU A 534 -42.03 -25.77 -14.11
N ASP A 535 -42.95 -24.83 -13.92
CA ASP A 535 -43.38 -24.33 -12.62
C ASP A 535 -43.81 -25.51 -11.73
N GLU A 536 -42.96 -25.93 -10.78
CA GLU A 536 -43.43 -26.72 -9.64
C GLU A 536 -44.13 -25.79 -8.66
N VAL A 537 -45.47 -25.76 -8.77
CA VAL A 537 -46.38 -25.19 -7.78
C VAL A 537 -46.34 -26.06 -6.53
N GLU A 538 -45.58 -25.66 -5.51
CA GLU A 538 -45.69 -26.23 -4.17
C GLU A 538 -46.92 -25.64 -3.46
N VAL A 539 -47.98 -26.44 -3.36
CA VAL A 539 -49.17 -26.16 -2.55
C VAL A 539 -48.82 -26.40 -1.08
N VAL A 540 -48.78 -25.33 -0.27
CA VAL A 540 -48.72 -25.44 1.19
C VAL A 540 -50.04 -24.92 1.77
N GLU A 541 -50.78 -25.83 2.42
CA GLU A 541 -52.00 -25.54 3.18
C GLU A 541 -51.72 -24.68 4.43
N GLU A 542 -52.66 -23.78 4.72
CA GLU A 542 -52.70 -22.89 5.89
C GLU A 542 -52.79 -23.65 7.24
N SER A 543 -52.08 -23.14 8.26
CA SER A 543 -52.72 -22.81 9.55
C SER A 543 -51.85 -21.94 10.49
N LYS A 544 -52.39 -20.75 10.82
CA LYS A 544 -52.44 -19.99 12.11
C LYS A 544 -51.27 -20.04 13.12
N GLU A 545 -50.90 -19.02 13.89
CA GLU A 545 -51.28 -17.61 14.16
C GLU A 545 -50.10 -16.98 14.97
N VAL A 546 -49.61 -15.80 14.54
CA VAL A 546 -49.32 -14.56 15.32
C VAL A 546 -48.22 -14.55 16.42
N GLU A 547 -47.18 -13.68 16.30
CA GLU A 547 -47.06 -12.35 16.99
C GLU A 547 -45.71 -11.58 16.71
N VAL A 548 -45.86 -10.44 16.01
CA VAL A 548 -45.17 -9.12 15.98
C VAL A 548 -43.74 -8.88 16.56
N GLU A 549 -42.82 -8.36 15.72
CA GLU A 549 -42.07 -7.09 15.99
C GLU A 549 -41.41 -6.42 14.74
N LYS A 550 -42.00 -5.27 14.36
CA LYS A 550 -41.56 -4.09 13.55
C LYS A 550 -40.31 -4.14 12.64
N GLU A 551 -40.57 -4.13 11.33
CA GLU A 551 -39.72 -3.53 10.29
C GLU A 551 -40.22 -2.13 9.87
N VAL A 552 -39.29 -1.24 9.52
CA VAL A 552 -39.55 0.08 8.94
C VAL A 552 -39.51 -0.05 7.41
N ALA A 553 -40.58 0.42 6.78
CA ALA A 553 -40.94 0.23 5.38
C ALA A 553 -39.91 0.76 4.35
N VAL A 554 -39.62 -0.07 3.35
CA VAL A 554 -39.18 0.34 2.02
C VAL A 554 -40.43 0.31 1.14
N ILE A 555 -40.76 1.45 0.52
CA ILE A 555 -41.87 1.56 -0.44
C ILE A 555 -41.35 1.07 -1.78
N ASP A 556 -41.88 -0.07 -2.23
CA ASP A 556 -41.89 -0.47 -3.63
C ASP A 556 -42.82 0.45 -4.42
N MET A 557 -42.33 0.91 -5.56
CA MET A 557 -43.16 1.27 -6.70
C MET A 557 -42.51 0.66 -7.93
N ASP A 558 -42.94 -0.57 -8.23
CA ASP A 558 -42.86 -1.14 -9.56
C ASP A 558 -43.73 -0.32 -10.51
N ASN A 559 -43.14 0.12 -11.63
CA ASN A 559 -43.85 0.12 -12.91
C ASN A 559 -42.84 -0.04 -14.05
N GLU A 560 -42.79 -1.28 -14.53
CA GLU A 560 -42.56 -1.75 -15.91
C GLU A 560 -41.90 -0.79 -16.90
N ASN A 561 -40.64 -1.07 -17.23
CA ASN A 561 -40.21 -1.31 -18.63
C ASN A 561 -38.82 -1.99 -18.67
N PRO A 562 -38.71 -3.33 -18.83
CA PRO A 562 -37.43 -4.00 -19.05
C PRO A 562 -37.28 -4.36 -20.53
N GLU A 563 -37.08 -3.35 -21.39
CA GLU A 563 -36.45 -3.63 -22.69
C GLU A 563 -34.96 -3.91 -22.45
N ASN A 564 -34.68 -5.20 -22.35
CA ASN A 564 -33.40 -5.86 -22.49
C ASN A 564 -32.34 -5.08 -23.30
N THR A 565 -31.32 -4.55 -22.61
CA THR A 565 -29.97 -4.41 -23.18
C THR A 565 -29.15 -5.70 -23.04
N GLU A 566 -29.81 -6.84 -22.80
CA GLU A 566 -29.22 -8.20 -22.81
C GLU A 566 -29.56 -8.97 -24.10
N ALA A 567 -29.43 -8.32 -25.26
CA ALA A 567 -29.45 -9.03 -26.54
C ALA A 567 -28.12 -9.79 -26.75
N SER A 568 -28.11 -11.06 -26.30
CA SER A 568 -27.25 -12.15 -26.77
C SER A 568 -25.74 -11.85 -26.87
N LEU A 569 -25.09 -11.55 -25.74
CA LEU A 569 -23.68 -11.95 -25.65
C LEU A 569 -23.68 -13.48 -25.66
N ASP A 570 -23.17 -14.08 -26.74
CA ASP A 570 -22.99 -15.53 -26.87
C ASP A 570 -21.92 -16.00 -25.88
N VAL A 571 -22.32 -16.10 -24.60
CA VAL A 571 -21.46 -16.54 -23.49
C VAL A 571 -21.01 -17.98 -23.74
N SER A 572 -21.86 -18.79 -24.36
CA SER A 572 -21.52 -20.13 -24.86
C SER A 572 -20.30 -20.07 -25.79
N ALA A 573 -20.32 -19.24 -26.84
CA ALA A 573 -19.17 -19.09 -27.73
C ALA A 573 -17.91 -18.56 -27.03
N LEU A 574 -18.05 -17.72 -26.01
CA LEU A 574 -16.91 -17.26 -25.18
C LEU A 574 -16.37 -18.34 -24.23
N ALA A 575 -17.20 -19.32 -23.88
CA ALA A 575 -16.83 -20.44 -23.03
C ALA A 575 -16.36 -21.67 -23.83
N GLU A 576 -16.59 -21.71 -25.15
CA GLU A 576 -16.16 -22.81 -26.02
C GLU A 576 -14.68 -23.17 -25.85
N GLU A 577 -14.44 -24.46 -25.63
CA GLU A 577 -13.10 -25.00 -25.52
C GLU A 577 -12.41 -25.02 -26.88
N SER A 578 -11.11 -24.75 -26.87
CA SER A 578 -10.28 -24.85 -28.06
C SER A 578 -8.86 -25.22 -27.65
N ARG A 579 -7.98 -25.45 -28.62
CA ARG A 579 -6.59 -25.82 -28.34
C ARG A 579 -5.93 -24.77 -27.45
N GLY A 580 -5.52 -25.18 -26.25
CA GLY A 580 -4.87 -24.30 -25.27
C GLY A 580 -5.81 -23.32 -24.56
N PHE A 581 -7.13 -23.49 -24.68
CA PHE A 581 -8.15 -22.70 -23.99
C PHE A 581 -9.21 -23.64 -23.39
N SER A 582 -9.38 -23.60 -22.07
CA SER A 582 -10.34 -24.45 -21.35
C SER A 582 -11.14 -23.64 -20.33
N VAL A 583 -12.38 -24.05 -20.10
CA VAL A 583 -13.28 -23.45 -19.11
C VAL A 583 -13.83 -24.56 -18.21
N THR A 584 -13.53 -24.47 -16.92
CA THR A 584 -13.96 -25.45 -15.93
C THR A 584 -14.96 -24.83 -14.96
N TYR A 585 -16.14 -25.45 -14.85
CA TYR A 585 -17.19 -25.06 -13.93
C TYR A 585 -17.03 -25.82 -12.60
N LEU A 586 -17.05 -25.08 -11.49
CA LEU A 586 -16.71 -25.60 -10.16
C LEU A 586 -17.89 -25.64 -9.18
N GLY A 587 -19.10 -25.23 -9.61
CA GLY A 587 -20.34 -25.46 -8.87
C GLY A 587 -20.35 -24.96 -7.41
N GLY A 588 -19.75 -23.80 -7.14
CA GLY A 588 -19.65 -23.22 -5.79
C GLY A 588 -18.29 -23.40 -5.11
N THR A 589 -17.36 -24.14 -5.71
CA THR A 589 -16.01 -24.36 -5.15
C THR A 589 -14.94 -23.46 -5.81
N HIS A 590 -13.75 -23.43 -5.20
CA HIS A 590 -12.60 -22.68 -5.70
C HIS A 590 -11.49 -23.65 -6.11
N PRO A 591 -10.68 -23.34 -7.15
CA PRO A 591 -9.58 -24.19 -7.55
C PRO A 591 -8.49 -24.20 -6.47
N ASP A 592 -7.87 -25.36 -6.21
CA ASP A 592 -6.70 -25.43 -5.36
C ASP A 592 -5.48 -24.85 -6.09
N LEU A 593 -5.11 -23.64 -5.68
CA LEU A 593 -3.97 -22.92 -6.24
C LEU A 593 -2.62 -23.60 -5.96
N SER A 594 -2.53 -24.49 -4.95
CA SER A 594 -1.32 -25.29 -4.74
C SER A 594 -1.15 -26.28 -5.88
N THR A 595 -2.20 -27.05 -6.17
CA THR A 595 -2.24 -27.99 -7.29
C THR A 595 -2.00 -27.28 -8.62
N VAL A 596 -2.60 -26.10 -8.86
CA VAL A 596 -2.36 -25.32 -10.09
C VAL A 596 -0.89 -24.93 -10.27
N VAL A 597 -0.23 -24.49 -9.20
CA VAL A 597 1.18 -24.09 -9.25
C VAL A 597 2.08 -25.33 -9.44
N GLU A 598 1.79 -26.43 -8.75
CA GLU A 598 2.55 -27.67 -8.86
C GLU A 598 2.45 -28.29 -10.27
N ASP A 599 1.23 -28.38 -10.83
CA ASP A 599 0.96 -28.78 -12.21
C ASP A 599 1.73 -27.92 -13.22
N TYR A 600 1.69 -26.59 -13.05
CA TYR A 600 2.44 -25.69 -13.91
C TYR A 600 3.96 -25.94 -13.85
N ILE A 601 4.53 -26.15 -12.66
CA ILE A 601 5.96 -26.41 -12.49
C ILE A 601 6.36 -27.72 -13.19
N GLU A 602 5.53 -28.76 -13.05
CA GLU A 602 5.74 -30.05 -13.71
C GLU A 602 5.78 -29.90 -15.23
N ARG A 603 4.74 -29.27 -15.81
CA ARG A 603 4.61 -29.07 -17.25
C ARG A 603 5.57 -28.04 -17.84
N SER A 604 6.07 -27.09 -17.05
CA SER A 604 7.01 -26.08 -17.54
C SER A 604 8.29 -26.75 -18.08
N PRO A 605 8.83 -26.33 -19.24
CA PRO A 605 10.05 -26.94 -19.76
C PRO A 605 11.27 -26.50 -18.93
N ALA A 606 12.21 -27.42 -18.71
CA ALA A 606 13.45 -27.12 -18.00
C ALA A 606 14.31 -26.06 -18.72
N SER A 607 14.21 -25.98 -20.06
CA SER A 607 14.83 -24.93 -20.88
C SER A 607 14.38 -23.53 -20.51
N GLY A 608 13.17 -23.37 -19.97
CA GLY A 608 12.65 -22.10 -19.50
C GLY A 608 13.26 -21.62 -18.18
N GLY A 609 14.02 -22.48 -17.49
CA GLY A 609 14.70 -22.17 -16.23
C GLY A 609 13.73 -21.81 -15.11
N ARG A 610 14.07 -20.75 -14.36
CA ARG A 610 13.28 -20.27 -13.21
C ARG A 610 11.85 -19.87 -13.62
N ILE A 611 10.93 -19.94 -12.66
CA ILE A 611 9.51 -19.65 -12.88
C ILE A 611 9.13 -18.32 -12.26
N GLN A 612 8.32 -17.53 -12.97
CA GLN A 612 7.73 -16.30 -12.44
C GLN A 612 6.22 -16.44 -12.35
N VAL A 613 5.68 -16.34 -11.14
CA VAL A 613 4.24 -16.22 -10.88
C VAL A 613 3.91 -14.73 -10.74
N MET A 614 2.92 -14.26 -11.49
CA MET A 614 2.39 -12.89 -11.41
C MET A 614 0.89 -12.97 -11.16
N ALA A 615 0.39 -12.33 -10.12
CA ALA A 615 -1.00 -12.49 -9.74
C ALA A 615 -1.66 -11.24 -9.20
N SER A 616 -2.98 -11.12 -9.42
CA SER A 616 -3.84 -10.05 -8.91
C SER A 616 -5.25 -10.58 -8.68
N GLY A 617 -5.93 -10.11 -7.64
CA GLY A 617 -7.31 -10.49 -7.34
C GLY A 617 -7.64 -10.39 -5.85
N PRO A 618 -8.70 -11.07 -5.39
CA PRO A 618 -9.05 -11.10 -3.97
C PRO A 618 -7.89 -11.61 -3.10
N ALA A 619 -7.73 -11.03 -1.91
CA ALA A 619 -6.61 -11.33 -1.04
C ALA A 619 -6.45 -12.82 -0.67
N GLY A 620 -7.53 -13.62 -0.76
CA GLY A 620 -7.51 -15.07 -0.57
C GLY A 620 -6.57 -15.78 -1.55
N ILE A 621 -6.60 -15.37 -2.82
CA ILE A 621 -5.72 -15.88 -3.87
C ILE A 621 -4.26 -15.55 -3.52
N GLY A 622 -3.99 -14.32 -3.09
CA GLY A 622 -2.65 -13.89 -2.70
C GLY A 622 -2.07 -14.72 -1.55
N SER A 623 -2.86 -14.97 -0.51
CA SER A 623 -2.46 -15.81 0.63
C SER A 623 -2.17 -17.26 0.22
N ALA A 624 -3.00 -17.84 -0.64
CA ALA A 624 -2.83 -19.18 -1.17
C ALA A 624 -1.57 -19.29 -2.05
N LEU A 625 -1.36 -18.35 -2.98
CA LEU A 625 -0.18 -18.34 -3.86
C LEU A 625 1.12 -18.14 -3.09
N ARG A 626 1.16 -17.25 -2.08
CA ARG A 626 2.34 -17.09 -1.20
C ARG A 626 2.72 -18.41 -0.54
N SER A 627 1.72 -19.16 -0.08
CA SER A 627 1.92 -20.46 0.56
C SER A 627 2.38 -21.54 -0.44
N ALA A 628 1.72 -21.63 -1.60
CA ALA A 628 2.07 -22.57 -2.67
C ALA A 628 3.48 -22.33 -3.22
N VAL A 629 3.80 -21.08 -3.59
CA VAL A 629 5.12 -20.71 -4.10
C VAL A 629 6.22 -20.96 -3.07
N ALA A 630 5.96 -20.63 -1.79
CA ALA A 630 6.91 -20.95 -0.72
C ALA A 630 7.17 -22.46 -0.63
N LYS A 631 6.12 -23.30 -0.72
CA LYS A 631 6.24 -24.76 -0.71
C LYS A 631 7.02 -25.34 -1.90
N CYS A 632 7.02 -24.65 -3.04
CA CYS A 632 7.75 -25.09 -4.23
C CYS A 632 9.22 -24.66 -4.26
N ASN A 633 9.61 -23.66 -3.46
CA ASN A 633 10.98 -23.17 -3.43
C ASN A 633 11.89 -24.07 -2.58
N ASP A 634 13.10 -24.37 -3.11
CA ASP A 634 14.16 -25.09 -2.41
C ASP A 634 15.54 -24.55 -2.79
N GLY A 635 16.18 -23.82 -1.87
CA GLY A 635 17.50 -23.24 -2.09
C GLY A 635 18.60 -24.26 -2.37
N LYS A 636 18.54 -25.46 -1.78
CA LYS A 636 19.56 -26.50 -2.00
C LYS A 636 19.52 -27.01 -3.43
N LYS A 637 18.31 -27.26 -3.95
CA LYS A 637 18.07 -27.68 -5.34
C LYS A 637 18.50 -26.59 -6.33
N VAL A 638 18.12 -25.34 -6.07
CA VAL A 638 18.55 -24.19 -6.89
C VAL A 638 20.07 -24.02 -6.88
N GLY A 639 20.69 -24.19 -5.71
CA GLY A 639 22.15 -24.19 -5.56
C GLY A 639 22.83 -25.29 -6.39
N ARG A 640 22.15 -26.42 -6.64
CA ARG A 640 22.60 -27.54 -7.50
C ARG A 640 22.32 -27.33 -8.99
N GLY A 641 21.56 -26.30 -9.36
CA GLY A 641 21.22 -25.98 -10.75
C GLY A 641 19.80 -26.36 -11.17
N GLU A 642 18.98 -26.88 -10.25
CA GLU A 642 17.56 -27.18 -10.51
C GLU A 642 16.73 -25.89 -10.45
N GLU A 643 16.68 -25.16 -11.57
CA GLU A 643 16.04 -23.83 -11.61
C GLU A 643 14.52 -23.86 -11.46
N LYS A 644 13.87 -25.00 -11.70
CA LYS A 644 12.42 -25.16 -11.46
C LYS A 644 12.04 -24.97 -9.99
N SER A 645 12.98 -25.17 -9.07
CA SER A 645 12.78 -24.91 -7.64
C SER A 645 13.03 -23.45 -7.24
N ASP A 646 13.26 -22.56 -8.22
CA ASP A 646 13.35 -21.12 -8.05
C ASP A 646 12.07 -20.47 -8.61
N VAL A 647 11.08 -20.30 -7.74
CA VAL A 647 9.75 -19.78 -8.11
C VAL A 647 9.56 -18.41 -7.49
N GLY A 648 9.52 -17.37 -8.33
CA GLY A 648 9.22 -16.01 -7.92
C GLY A 648 7.72 -15.76 -7.84
N LEU A 649 7.28 -14.91 -6.91
CA LEU A 649 5.91 -14.40 -6.85
C LEU A 649 5.93 -12.87 -6.86
N TYR A 650 5.17 -12.29 -7.78
CA TYR A 650 4.74 -10.90 -7.72
C TYR A 650 3.23 -10.88 -7.46
N TRP A 651 2.84 -10.32 -6.31
CA TRP A 651 1.44 -10.13 -5.93
C TRP A 651 1.08 -8.66 -6.06
N ASP A 652 0.10 -8.38 -6.90
CA ASP A 652 -0.47 -7.05 -7.06
C ASP A 652 -1.61 -6.83 -6.05
N ASP A 653 -1.34 -6.04 -5.00
CA ASP A 653 -2.25 -5.79 -3.89
C ASP A 653 -3.08 -4.50 -4.04
N ARG A 654 -3.32 -4.06 -5.28
CA ARG A 654 -4.08 -2.84 -5.58
C ARG A 654 -5.58 -2.94 -5.24
N PHE A 655 -6.08 -4.13 -4.92
CA PHE A 655 -7.41 -4.35 -4.35
C PHE A 655 -7.38 -4.10 -2.84
N LEU A 656 -7.63 -2.87 -2.41
CA LEU A 656 -7.91 -2.54 -1.00
C LEU A 656 -9.16 -1.70 -0.86
#